data_AF-A0A946SQJ2-F1
#
_entry.id   AF-A0A946SQJ2-F1
#
_cell.length_a   1.000
_cell.length_b   1.000
_cell.length_c   1.000
_cell.angle_alpha   90.00
_cell.angle_beta   90.00
_cell.angle_gamma   90.00
#
_symmetry.space_group_name_H-M   'P 1'
#
loop_
_entity.id
_entity.type
_entity.pdbx_description
1 polymer ?
#
loop_
_entity_poly.entity_id
_entity_poly.type
_entity_poly.pdbx_seq_one_letter_code
_entity_poly.pdbx_strand_id
1 'polypeptide(L)'
;MRSSLACLALAGLLVAGSALAQEADVVAAHVRARSLQVDLPAGDVRVVGRDGDAGITLPPGDALLLTYVDDRAILTGAVPDGESITVYVPRDMPVSIELRNGAATVVGTYGDIKADIDVGALTIDGARGAFTGRVGVGTLSAAVFLNDASSFHVDEGDLSVSVLDHVAFPLTLAVGEGDIELTVADDYPALLDAQTGDGAVSTLARVEAEPVAQPESGRGTRVVGYLGGGGPIVHMRTERGDIRITPLAPDPGAQGQVVVAPHAPRGILVDGVFEAAWLDAPREFIGPDAEMRVMWDQRRFYIALIARETDWPSARHATTDHDDAGIDGDDAFDIAIAHDGHLYRITANMIGALLDGEALDEADDLEWESGTRVRHELAAGAWALEIGIPHVDLGWEVAEGARLGLNVSHVRPARGQWQDWAQDGGGVVFAPASPEAPHRLPVEILGDTGIPPHVFRRMTGVPTDGMLAPAHLPDIEDNLGRLDWYDGVFTGVSQDDGEDRVVIGIGEQTAAEVEDVRIMGASAIPSEEIERRYRWVAGWHSDATLEHRRTLTERAYHDAGFIHASVRVTRSGTHVVVTIDEGFIAGLVVEGAERVPEDEVRELLRFQVGAPYNVATHGEALETLIAKLSAKYRAFKAATEVGVQETRGVRLWVVRIEESPPLQLAWSPILNLTRVHGVEIGMGALTHRGSASRSHVLGKVSYLMRTRRRDGKDLRVNYLAAYIRHLTASRSAQVGVRWSRRTRSHRWQGDKSSFSFSTDFFSSEGPDVLLRAALGGRVALEAKVGYKADRSLERVLSHVDGANLDVLRNRAISDGSRTYGRLRLTVDARDTQVMGVENMAFVVARPSLQVRSGAWMQLEVESGVFEPQSLIVASKGRGDWPYSFAKLEARGYVSPATRHTLSARLIGQISPDSLPLQLQPWIGGAHRLRSRTSDYLTGDNGFLLSAEWRVALGG
;
A
#
# COMPACT_ATOMS: atom_id res chain seq x y z
N MET A 1 -24.05 33.29 33.39
CA MET A 1 -24.65 32.03 33.86
C MET A 1 -25.31 31.20 32.76
N ARG A 2 -26.15 31.76 31.86
CA ARG A 2 -26.75 30.98 30.75
C ARG A 2 -25.76 30.47 29.68
N SER A 3 -24.66 31.18 29.44
CA SER A 3 -23.57 30.77 28.54
C SER A 3 -22.63 29.69 29.10
N SER A 4 -22.57 29.55 30.43
CA SER A 4 -21.75 28.55 31.13
C SER A 4 -22.38 27.16 31.15
N LEU A 5 -23.72 27.09 31.07
CA LEU A 5 -24.49 25.84 30.99
C LEU A 5 -24.42 25.17 29.61
N ALA A 6 -24.28 25.94 28.53
CA ALA A 6 -24.10 25.40 27.17
C ALA A 6 -22.73 24.71 27.00
N CYS A 7 -21.68 25.21 27.67
CA CYS A 7 -20.35 24.57 27.66
C CYS A 7 -20.31 23.28 28.52
N LEU A 8 -21.10 23.20 29.59
CA LEU A 8 -21.23 21.99 30.42
C LEU A 8 -22.08 20.90 29.75
N ALA A 9 -23.10 21.28 28.97
CA ALA A 9 -23.86 20.33 28.15
C ALA A 9 -23.01 19.70 27.02
N LEU A 10 -22.08 20.47 26.43
CA LEU A 10 -21.10 19.94 25.47
C LEU A 10 -20.10 18.96 26.12
N ALA A 11 -19.69 19.22 27.37
CA ALA A 11 -18.82 18.33 28.14
C ALA A 11 -19.53 17.03 28.57
N GLY A 12 -20.85 17.09 28.82
CA GLY A 12 -21.68 15.91 29.11
C GLY A 12 -21.85 14.97 27.91
N LEU A 13 -21.96 15.51 26.70
CA LEU A 13 -21.98 14.73 25.45
C LEU A 13 -20.62 14.06 25.12
N LEU A 14 -19.51 14.63 25.61
CA LEU A 14 -18.16 14.10 25.38
C LEU A 14 -17.77 12.91 26.28
N VAL A 15 -18.46 12.71 27.42
CA VAL A 15 -18.25 11.52 28.27
C VAL A 15 -18.94 10.28 27.66
N ALA A 16 -20.04 10.47 26.92
CA ALA A 16 -20.70 9.39 26.16
C ALA A 16 -19.86 8.92 24.95
N GLY A 17 -18.99 9.78 24.40
CA GLY A 17 -18.08 9.40 23.30
C GLY A 17 -16.95 8.43 23.68
N SER A 18 -16.74 8.17 24.97
CA SER A 18 -15.74 7.17 25.42
C SER A 18 -16.22 5.72 25.29
N ALA A 19 -17.54 5.50 25.15
CA ALA A 19 -18.11 4.18 24.87
C ALA A 19 -18.04 3.80 23.37
N LEU A 20 -17.85 4.77 22.47
CA LEU A 20 -17.67 4.54 21.03
C LEU A 20 -16.24 4.15 20.62
N ALA A 21 -15.31 4.06 21.59
CA ALA A 21 -13.92 3.65 21.32
C ALA A 21 -13.71 2.13 21.47
N GLN A 22 -14.75 1.36 21.79
CA GLN A 22 -14.70 -0.11 21.90
C GLN A 22 -15.50 -0.85 20.81
N GLU A 23 -16.23 -0.14 19.94
CA GLU A 23 -16.88 -0.69 18.74
C GLU A 23 -16.53 0.20 17.52
N ALA A 24 -15.24 0.26 17.20
CA ALA A 24 -14.77 0.78 15.92
C ALA A 24 -14.10 -0.36 15.16
N ASP A 25 -14.90 -1.37 14.83
CA ASP A 25 -14.61 -2.23 13.68
C ASP A 25 -14.69 -1.36 12.41
N VAL A 26 -13.58 -1.39 11.67
CA VAL A 26 -13.43 -1.14 10.23
C VAL A 26 -14.35 -0.05 9.64
N VAL A 27 -13.92 1.22 9.74
CA VAL A 27 -14.29 2.24 8.75
C VAL A 27 -13.01 2.73 8.09
N ALA A 28 -12.70 2.12 6.94
CA ALA A 28 -11.63 2.52 6.05
C ALA A 28 -11.91 3.95 5.51
N ALA A 29 -11.23 4.94 6.09
CA ALA A 29 -11.25 6.31 5.59
C ALA A 29 -10.40 6.41 4.30
N HIS A 30 -11.06 6.27 3.15
CA HIS A 30 -10.56 6.63 1.82
C HIS A 30 -10.28 8.14 1.74
N VAL A 31 -9.00 8.54 1.61
CA VAL A 31 -8.62 9.91 1.22
C VAL A 31 -7.38 9.91 0.30
N ARG A 32 -7.64 9.88 -1.02
CA ARG A 32 -7.06 10.65 -2.14
C ARG A 32 -5.71 11.37 -1.90
N ALA A 33 -4.60 10.80 -2.38
CA ALA A 33 -3.37 11.56 -2.67
C ALA A 33 -3.60 12.48 -3.90
N ARG A 34 -2.88 13.61 -4.01
CA ARG A 34 -3.01 14.57 -5.13
C ARG A 34 -1.62 15.00 -5.64
N SER A 35 -1.31 14.50 -6.84
CA SER A 35 -0.41 14.98 -7.90
C SER A 35 1.12 15.02 -7.68
N LEU A 36 1.85 14.33 -8.58
CA LEU A 36 3.31 14.38 -8.74
C LEU A 36 3.66 15.15 -10.04
N GLN A 37 4.22 16.37 -9.90
CA GLN A 37 4.73 17.13 -11.05
C GLN A 37 6.20 16.77 -11.29
N VAL A 38 6.51 16.31 -12.50
CA VAL A 38 7.83 15.80 -12.88
C VAL A 38 8.36 16.64 -14.05
N ASP A 39 9.32 17.53 -13.79
CA ASP A 39 10.07 18.26 -14.82
C ASP A 39 11.37 17.50 -15.10
N LEU A 40 11.53 16.88 -16.27
CA LEU A 40 12.71 16.04 -16.57
C LEU A 40 13.39 16.37 -17.90
N PRO A 41 14.74 16.39 -17.94
CA PRO A 41 15.51 16.36 -19.18
C PRO A 41 15.64 14.92 -19.73
N ALA A 42 15.82 14.81 -21.05
CA ALA A 42 15.77 13.59 -21.87
C ALA A 42 16.25 12.26 -21.24
N GLY A 43 15.39 11.24 -21.30
CA GLY A 43 15.65 9.83 -20.99
C GLY A 43 14.34 9.05 -20.76
N ASP A 44 14.36 7.73 -20.89
CA ASP A 44 13.25 6.86 -20.46
C ASP A 44 13.08 6.97 -18.95
N VAL A 45 11.90 7.40 -18.49
CA VAL A 45 11.62 7.59 -17.07
C VAL A 45 10.55 6.60 -16.65
N ARG A 46 10.96 5.53 -15.99
CA ARG A 46 10.04 4.57 -15.37
C ARG A 46 9.57 5.11 -14.01
N VAL A 47 8.35 5.63 -13.94
CA VAL A 47 7.71 6.01 -12.67
C VAL A 47 7.02 4.80 -12.07
N VAL A 48 7.73 4.04 -11.24
CA VAL A 48 7.19 2.83 -10.60
C VAL A 48 6.20 3.23 -9.50
N GLY A 49 4.92 2.90 -9.70
CA GLY A 49 3.87 2.99 -8.70
C GLY A 49 4.13 2.10 -7.48
N ARG A 50 3.29 2.24 -6.44
CA ARG A 50 3.48 1.59 -5.12
C ARG A 50 3.56 0.06 -5.17
N ASP A 51 3.07 -0.55 -6.26
CA ASP A 51 2.96 -2.00 -6.46
C ASP A 51 3.72 -2.51 -7.71
N GLY A 52 4.63 -1.75 -8.30
CA GLY A 52 5.52 -2.25 -9.37
C GLY A 52 5.06 -2.05 -10.83
N ASP A 53 3.76 -1.87 -11.09
CA ASP A 53 3.21 -2.10 -12.45
C ASP A 53 2.74 -0.86 -13.22
N ALA A 54 2.91 0.34 -12.66
CA ALA A 54 2.65 1.55 -13.43
C ALA A 54 3.90 2.01 -14.17
N GLY A 55 3.78 2.25 -15.47
CA GLY A 55 4.85 2.76 -16.33
C GLY A 55 4.31 3.80 -17.29
N ILE A 56 4.99 4.95 -17.39
CA ILE A 56 4.69 5.98 -18.39
C ILE A 56 5.97 6.25 -19.16
N THR A 57 5.94 6.04 -20.46
CA THR A 57 7.03 6.49 -21.33
C THR A 57 6.73 7.89 -21.78
N LEU A 58 7.59 8.84 -21.39
CA LEU A 58 7.46 10.26 -21.71
C LEU A 58 8.44 10.65 -22.81
N PRO A 59 7.98 11.35 -23.85
CA PRO A 59 8.87 11.94 -24.83
C PRO A 59 9.40 13.32 -24.33
N PRO A 60 10.47 13.88 -24.92
CA PRO A 60 11.16 15.05 -24.37
C PRO A 60 10.41 16.37 -24.62
N GLY A 61 9.69 16.86 -23.60
CA GLY A 61 9.11 18.20 -23.59
C GLY A 61 7.81 18.30 -22.77
N ASP A 62 7.55 19.49 -22.23
CA ASP A 62 6.41 19.90 -21.39
C ASP A 62 6.07 19.04 -20.15
N ALA A 63 5.34 19.66 -19.20
CA ALA A 63 5.06 19.08 -17.89
C ALA A 63 3.78 18.23 -17.93
N LEU A 64 3.93 16.91 -17.78
CA LEU A 64 2.82 15.99 -17.52
C LEU A 64 2.65 15.78 -16.02
N LEU A 65 1.40 15.86 -15.57
CA LEU A 65 1.03 15.68 -14.18
C LEU A 65 0.34 14.33 -14.02
N LEU A 66 1.05 13.35 -13.45
CA LEU A 66 0.46 12.08 -13.04
C LEU A 66 -0.01 12.18 -11.59
N THR A 67 -1.28 11.86 -11.37
CA THR A 67 -1.96 11.99 -10.08
C THR A 67 -2.70 10.68 -9.77
N TYR A 68 -2.26 9.96 -8.74
CA TYR A 68 -2.98 8.81 -8.23
C TYR A 68 -4.01 9.25 -7.18
N VAL A 69 -5.30 9.02 -7.43
CA VAL A 69 -6.43 9.51 -6.62
C VAL A 69 -7.46 8.39 -6.47
N ASP A 70 -7.61 7.81 -5.27
CA ASP A 70 -8.60 6.72 -5.00
C ASP A 70 -8.52 5.59 -6.02
N ASP A 71 -7.37 4.92 -6.04
CA ASP A 71 -7.12 3.77 -6.90
C ASP A 71 -7.32 4.05 -8.39
N ARG A 72 -7.28 5.32 -8.78
CA ARG A 72 -7.35 5.79 -10.17
C ARG A 72 -6.07 6.51 -10.55
N ALA A 73 -5.50 6.17 -11.70
CA ALA A 73 -4.43 6.93 -12.33
C ALA A 73 -5.03 8.10 -13.12
N ILE A 74 -4.66 9.34 -12.79
CA ILE A 74 -5.10 10.54 -13.53
C ILE A 74 -3.89 11.19 -14.19
N LEU A 75 -3.85 11.19 -15.53
CA LEU A 75 -2.85 11.86 -16.34
C LEU A 75 -3.43 13.16 -16.89
N THR A 76 -2.88 14.31 -16.49
CA THR A 76 -3.30 15.61 -17.05
C THR A 76 -2.11 16.36 -17.64
N GLY A 77 -2.22 16.92 -18.85
CA GLY A 77 -1.12 17.68 -19.44
C GLY A 77 -1.24 18.00 -20.93
N ALA A 78 -0.07 18.19 -21.53
CA ALA A 78 0.16 18.43 -22.95
C ALA A 78 1.31 17.53 -23.38
N VAL A 79 1.19 16.89 -24.53
CA VAL A 79 2.26 16.10 -25.16
C VAL A 79 2.64 16.84 -26.45
N PRO A 80 3.93 17.00 -26.75
CA PRO A 80 4.35 17.66 -27.99
C PRO A 80 3.74 17.02 -29.24
N ASP A 81 3.47 17.85 -30.24
CA ASP A 81 2.85 17.40 -31.49
C ASP A 81 3.68 16.29 -32.16
N GLY A 82 3.03 15.17 -32.48
CA GLY A 82 3.65 14.00 -33.12
C GLY A 82 4.23 12.98 -32.14
N GLU A 83 4.12 13.19 -30.83
CA GLU A 83 4.55 12.23 -29.82
C GLU A 83 3.36 11.54 -29.13
N SER A 84 3.58 10.33 -28.62
CA SER A 84 2.57 9.53 -27.91
C SER A 84 3.06 9.09 -26.54
N ILE A 85 2.12 8.91 -25.62
CA ILE A 85 2.34 8.35 -24.29
C ILE A 85 1.70 6.98 -24.23
N THR A 86 2.44 5.98 -23.75
CA THR A 86 1.87 4.68 -23.38
C THR A 86 1.66 4.60 -21.88
N VAL A 87 0.45 4.27 -21.46
CA VAL A 87 0.04 4.12 -20.07
C VAL A 87 -0.11 2.64 -19.76
N TYR A 88 0.76 2.13 -18.89
CA TYR A 88 0.62 0.83 -18.25
C TYR A 88 0.16 1.06 -16.82
N VAL A 89 -0.92 0.40 -16.42
CA VAL A 89 -1.44 0.40 -15.04
C VAL A 89 -1.78 -1.03 -14.62
N PRO A 90 -1.80 -1.33 -13.30
CA PRO A 90 -2.29 -2.61 -12.79
C PRO A 90 -3.68 -2.93 -13.35
N ARG A 91 -4.01 -4.24 -13.48
CA ARG A 91 -5.29 -4.71 -14.03
C ARG A 91 -6.45 -3.89 -13.46
N ASP A 92 -6.66 -3.88 -12.14
CA ASP A 92 -7.89 -3.31 -11.56
C ASP A 92 -7.86 -1.79 -11.29
N MET A 93 -7.02 -1.04 -12.02
CA MET A 93 -6.82 0.39 -11.79
C MET A 93 -7.53 1.24 -12.86
N PRO A 94 -8.62 1.95 -12.50
CA PRO A 94 -9.22 2.96 -13.37
C PRO A 94 -8.21 4.00 -13.88
N VAL A 95 -8.37 4.44 -15.12
CA VAL A 95 -7.51 5.43 -15.77
C VAL A 95 -8.31 6.65 -16.18
N SER A 96 -7.80 7.84 -15.89
CA SER A 96 -8.33 9.12 -16.35
C SER A 96 -7.25 9.88 -17.12
N ILE A 97 -7.50 10.26 -18.36
CA ILE A 97 -6.57 11.00 -19.21
C ILE A 97 -7.22 12.33 -19.60
N GLU A 98 -6.55 13.45 -19.36
CA GLU A 98 -6.98 14.78 -19.79
C GLU A 98 -5.80 15.48 -20.50
N LEU A 99 -5.79 15.47 -21.84
CA LEU A 99 -4.70 16.05 -22.63
C LEU A 99 -5.21 17.23 -23.47
N ARG A 100 -4.43 18.31 -23.52
CA ARG A 100 -4.71 19.43 -24.46
C ARG A 100 -4.21 19.15 -25.87
N ASN A 101 -3.11 18.43 -25.99
CA ASN A 101 -2.54 18.04 -27.27
C ASN A 101 -1.74 16.74 -27.15
N GLY A 102 -1.69 16.00 -28.25
CA GLY A 102 -0.87 14.81 -28.50
C GLY A 102 -1.61 13.48 -28.31
N ALA A 103 -0.86 12.37 -28.33
CA ALA A 103 -1.45 11.02 -28.37
C ALA A 103 -1.29 10.22 -27.06
N ALA A 104 -2.28 9.40 -26.75
CA ALA A 104 -2.26 8.47 -25.63
C ALA A 104 -2.64 7.05 -26.06
N THR A 105 -1.92 6.05 -25.54
CA THR A 105 -2.18 4.62 -25.75
C THR A 105 -2.34 3.96 -24.38
N VAL A 106 -3.47 3.29 -24.15
CA VAL A 106 -3.73 2.48 -22.94
C VAL A 106 -3.77 1.02 -23.34
N VAL A 107 -2.97 0.17 -22.68
CA VAL A 107 -2.82 -1.25 -23.05
C VAL A 107 -3.14 -2.15 -21.85
N GLY A 108 -3.97 -3.16 -22.05
CA GLY A 108 -4.11 -4.31 -21.14
C GLY A 108 -4.65 -3.98 -19.73
N THR A 109 -5.48 -2.95 -19.60
CA THR A 109 -6.03 -2.51 -18.30
C THR A 109 -7.42 -3.12 -18.04
N TYR A 110 -7.72 -3.50 -16.80
CA TYR A 110 -9.01 -4.01 -16.33
C TYR A 110 -9.70 -2.96 -15.42
N GLY A 111 -10.28 -1.91 -15.98
CA GLY A 111 -10.97 -0.92 -15.18
C GLY A 111 -11.52 0.22 -16.02
N ASP A 112 -12.26 1.12 -15.38
CA ASP A 112 -12.89 2.24 -16.07
C ASP A 112 -11.84 3.17 -16.69
N ILE A 113 -11.94 3.42 -18.00
CA ILE A 113 -11.09 4.39 -18.69
C ILE A 113 -11.93 5.61 -19.06
N LYS A 114 -11.51 6.77 -18.55
CA LYS A 114 -12.04 8.08 -18.94
C LYS A 114 -10.96 8.91 -19.61
N ALA A 115 -11.08 9.20 -20.90
CA ALA A 115 -10.12 10.01 -21.64
C ALA A 115 -10.80 11.22 -22.28
N ASP A 116 -10.17 12.40 -22.18
CA ASP A 116 -10.58 13.65 -22.83
C ASP A 116 -9.33 14.30 -23.43
N ILE A 117 -9.22 14.32 -24.76
CA ILE A 117 -8.07 14.86 -25.50
C ILE A 117 -8.55 15.97 -26.42
N ASP A 118 -8.13 17.23 -26.23
CA ASP A 118 -8.59 18.33 -27.08
C ASP A 118 -8.11 18.16 -28.54
N VAL A 119 -6.83 17.83 -28.77
CA VAL A 119 -6.24 17.61 -30.11
C VAL A 119 -5.25 16.45 -30.10
N GLY A 120 -5.47 15.40 -30.90
CA GLY A 120 -4.51 14.31 -31.03
C GLY A 120 -5.12 12.93 -31.25
N ALA A 121 -4.61 11.91 -30.56
CA ALA A 121 -5.09 10.54 -30.76
C ALA A 121 -5.26 9.78 -29.44
N LEU A 122 -6.30 8.96 -29.36
CA LEU A 122 -6.48 8.01 -28.27
C LEU A 122 -6.51 6.59 -28.85
N THR A 123 -5.64 5.72 -28.35
CA THR A 123 -5.65 4.29 -28.63
C THR A 123 -5.91 3.52 -27.35
N ILE A 124 -6.91 2.65 -27.34
CA ILE A 124 -7.17 1.69 -26.24
C ILE A 124 -7.03 0.30 -26.83
N ASP A 125 -6.17 -0.53 -26.27
CA ASP A 125 -5.84 -1.85 -26.82
C ASP A 125 -5.93 -2.93 -25.74
N GLY A 126 -6.85 -3.88 -25.90
CA GLY A 126 -7.05 -5.01 -25.00
C GLY A 126 -7.47 -4.63 -23.58
N ALA A 127 -8.22 -3.53 -23.42
CA ALA A 127 -8.71 -3.10 -22.12
C ALA A 127 -10.11 -3.68 -21.82
N ARG A 128 -10.37 -4.04 -20.56
CA ARG A 128 -11.69 -4.48 -20.06
C ARG A 128 -12.25 -3.44 -19.09
N GLY A 129 -13.48 -2.96 -19.28
CA GLY A 129 -14.03 -1.91 -18.41
C GLY A 129 -15.21 -1.12 -18.97
N ALA A 130 -15.57 -0.04 -18.26
CA ALA A 130 -16.46 0.99 -18.76
C ALA A 130 -15.63 2.13 -19.38
N PHE A 131 -15.98 2.56 -20.58
CA PHE A 131 -15.17 3.52 -21.34
C PHE A 131 -15.91 4.84 -21.57
N THR A 132 -15.23 5.95 -21.34
CA THR A 132 -15.68 7.29 -21.73
C THR A 132 -14.51 8.00 -22.42
N GLY A 133 -14.44 7.93 -23.75
CA GLY A 133 -13.38 8.56 -24.53
C GLY A 133 -13.90 9.75 -25.34
N ARG A 134 -13.25 10.92 -25.23
CA ARG A 134 -13.50 12.09 -26.07
C ARG A 134 -12.21 12.56 -26.72
N VAL A 135 -12.25 12.84 -28.02
CA VAL A 135 -11.18 13.53 -28.76
C VAL A 135 -11.79 14.73 -29.47
N GLY A 136 -11.29 15.95 -29.24
CA GLY A 136 -11.78 17.14 -29.95
C GLY A 136 -11.43 17.05 -31.44
N VAL A 137 -10.15 17.15 -31.79
CA VAL A 137 -9.67 17.00 -33.16
C VAL A 137 -8.66 15.85 -33.28
N GLY A 138 -8.97 14.83 -34.08
CA GLY A 138 -8.04 13.74 -34.42
C GLY A 138 -8.68 12.36 -34.46
N THR A 139 -8.06 11.34 -33.85
CA THR A 139 -8.53 9.94 -34.02
C THR A 139 -8.71 9.22 -32.69
N LEU A 140 -9.76 8.40 -32.60
CA LEU A 140 -9.98 7.49 -31.49
C LEU A 140 -10.06 6.06 -32.03
N SER A 141 -9.18 5.19 -31.57
CA SER A 141 -9.20 3.76 -31.86
C SER A 141 -9.30 2.97 -30.55
N ALA A 142 -10.27 2.06 -30.43
CA ALA A 142 -10.46 1.27 -29.22
C ALA A 142 -10.74 -0.20 -29.54
N ALA A 143 -9.92 -1.12 -29.05
CA ALA A 143 -10.15 -2.56 -29.02
C ALA A 143 -10.41 -2.98 -27.56
N VAL A 144 -11.67 -3.28 -27.23
CA VAL A 144 -12.13 -3.31 -25.82
C VAL A 144 -13.05 -4.50 -25.49
N PHE A 145 -12.99 -4.93 -24.24
CA PHE A 145 -13.97 -5.82 -23.59
C PHE A 145 -14.89 -4.99 -22.70
N LEU A 146 -16.17 -4.90 -23.06
CA LEU A 146 -17.13 -4.09 -22.31
C LEU A 146 -17.59 -4.85 -21.07
N ASN A 147 -17.73 -4.15 -19.94
CA ASN A 147 -18.38 -4.68 -18.73
C ASN A 147 -19.54 -3.80 -18.21
N ASP A 148 -19.73 -2.61 -18.81
CA ASP A 148 -20.81 -1.68 -18.52
C ASP A 148 -21.01 -0.72 -19.71
N ALA A 149 -21.96 0.20 -19.59
CA ALA A 149 -22.27 1.22 -20.57
C ALA A 149 -21.05 2.08 -20.93
N SER A 150 -20.78 2.23 -22.22
CA SER A 150 -19.59 2.90 -22.74
C SER A 150 -19.92 3.96 -23.80
N SER A 151 -19.10 5.00 -23.88
CA SER A 151 -19.27 6.10 -24.82
C SER A 151 -17.96 6.61 -25.42
N PHE A 152 -17.96 6.83 -26.72
CA PHE A 152 -16.83 7.37 -27.47
C PHE A 152 -17.29 8.53 -28.35
N HIS A 153 -16.58 9.66 -28.29
CA HIS A 153 -16.94 10.88 -28.99
C HIS A 153 -15.73 11.53 -29.69
N VAL A 154 -15.88 11.91 -30.95
CA VAL A 154 -14.88 12.72 -31.67
C VAL A 154 -15.54 13.97 -32.24
N ASP A 155 -15.05 15.18 -31.98
CA ASP A 155 -15.68 16.40 -32.53
C ASP A 155 -15.35 16.53 -34.04
N GLU A 156 -14.08 16.39 -34.43
CA GLU A 156 -13.58 16.38 -35.82
C GLU A 156 -12.49 15.30 -36.03
N GLY A 157 -12.79 14.30 -36.86
CA GLY A 157 -11.92 13.19 -37.23
C GLY A 157 -12.59 11.82 -37.05
N ASP A 158 -11.81 10.74 -37.01
CA ASP A 158 -12.34 9.37 -37.18
C ASP A 158 -12.42 8.59 -35.86
N LEU A 159 -13.45 7.75 -35.74
CA LEU A 159 -13.71 6.88 -34.61
C LEU A 159 -13.77 5.42 -35.06
N SER A 160 -12.89 4.56 -34.55
CA SER A 160 -12.88 3.11 -34.81
C SER A 160 -12.95 2.33 -33.50
N VAL A 161 -13.99 1.53 -33.31
CA VAL A 161 -14.19 0.72 -32.10
C VAL A 161 -14.38 -0.75 -32.49
N SER A 162 -13.56 -1.62 -31.90
CA SER A 162 -13.68 -3.07 -31.97
C SER A 162 -14.09 -3.61 -30.60
N VAL A 163 -15.29 -4.18 -30.51
CA VAL A 163 -15.72 -4.89 -29.31
C VAL A 163 -15.26 -6.33 -29.44
N LEU A 164 -14.36 -6.73 -28.55
CA LEU A 164 -13.68 -8.04 -28.59
C LEU A 164 -14.48 -9.15 -27.92
N ASP A 165 -15.55 -8.81 -27.19
CA ASP A 165 -16.42 -9.75 -26.48
C ASP A 165 -17.71 -10.05 -27.26
N HIS A 166 -18.33 -11.20 -26.97
CA HIS A 166 -19.67 -11.57 -27.41
C HIS A 166 -20.77 -11.01 -26.49
N VAL A 167 -20.42 -10.60 -25.27
CA VAL A 167 -21.36 -9.98 -24.33
C VAL A 167 -21.59 -8.52 -24.69
N ALA A 168 -22.85 -8.16 -24.94
CA ALA A 168 -23.22 -6.80 -25.30
C ALA A 168 -23.55 -5.93 -24.08
N PHE A 169 -23.12 -4.68 -24.14
CA PHE A 169 -23.46 -3.60 -23.20
C PHE A 169 -23.92 -2.35 -23.97
N PRO A 170 -24.61 -1.40 -23.33
CA PRO A 170 -24.98 -0.15 -23.99
C PRO A 170 -23.75 0.59 -24.52
N LEU A 171 -23.76 0.98 -25.80
CA LEU A 171 -22.62 1.62 -26.46
C LEU A 171 -23.07 2.85 -27.23
N THR A 172 -22.41 4.00 -27.01
CA THR A 172 -22.67 5.23 -27.77
C THR A 172 -21.43 5.68 -28.53
N LEU A 173 -21.54 5.81 -29.84
CA LEU A 173 -20.48 6.27 -30.74
C LEU A 173 -20.94 7.54 -31.44
N ALA A 174 -20.22 8.64 -31.29
CA ALA A 174 -20.62 9.92 -31.86
C ALA A 174 -19.46 10.67 -32.49
N VAL A 175 -19.63 11.13 -33.73
CA VAL A 175 -18.67 11.96 -34.45
C VAL A 175 -19.35 13.25 -34.91
N GLY A 176 -18.69 14.40 -34.81
CA GLY A 176 -19.17 15.63 -35.45
C GLY A 176 -18.94 15.56 -36.96
N GLU A 177 -17.68 15.73 -37.38
CA GLU A 177 -17.23 15.57 -38.77
C GLU A 177 -16.18 14.45 -38.87
N GLY A 178 -16.49 13.38 -39.60
CA GLY A 178 -15.63 12.19 -39.80
C GLY A 178 -16.39 10.87 -39.77
N ASP A 179 -15.65 9.77 -39.96
CA ASP A 179 -16.24 8.44 -40.12
C ASP A 179 -16.32 7.67 -38.79
N ILE A 180 -17.32 6.80 -38.65
CA ILE A 180 -17.43 5.82 -37.56
C ILE A 180 -17.28 4.42 -38.13
N GLU A 181 -16.37 3.64 -37.56
CA GLU A 181 -16.23 2.20 -37.79
C GLU A 181 -16.49 1.43 -36.49
N LEU A 182 -17.43 0.48 -36.54
CA LEU A 182 -17.72 -0.45 -35.45
C LEU A 182 -17.48 -1.88 -35.94
N THR A 183 -16.58 -2.58 -35.26
CA THR A 183 -16.28 -4.00 -35.47
C THR A 183 -16.79 -4.80 -34.28
N VAL A 184 -17.64 -5.80 -34.51
CA VAL A 184 -18.27 -6.62 -33.45
C VAL A 184 -18.39 -8.08 -33.87
N ALA A 185 -18.44 -9.03 -32.93
CA ALA A 185 -18.68 -10.44 -33.28
C ALA A 185 -19.93 -10.64 -34.17
N ASP A 186 -19.93 -11.68 -35.02
CA ASP A 186 -21.03 -11.98 -35.96
C ASP A 186 -22.40 -12.14 -35.25
N ASP A 187 -22.37 -12.58 -34.00
CA ASP A 187 -23.52 -12.84 -33.14
C ASP A 187 -23.71 -11.80 -32.02
N TYR A 188 -23.04 -10.65 -32.11
CA TYR A 188 -23.08 -9.62 -31.06
C TYR A 188 -24.52 -9.12 -30.80
N PRO A 189 -25.11 -9.41 -29.61
CA PRO A 189 -26.54 -9.25 -29.36
C PRO A 189 -26.89 -7.80 -28.97
N ALA A 190 -27.28 -6.97 -29.94
CA ALA A 190 -27.56 -5.54 -29.69
C ALA A 190 -28.72 -4.96 -30.51
N LEU A 191 -29.38 -3.94 -29.95
CA LEU A 191 -30.32 -3.10 -30.69
C LEU A 191 -29.55 -1.93 -31.32
N LEU A 192 -29.48 -1.89 -32.65
CA LEU A 192 -28.74 -0.88 -33.41
C LEU A 192 -29.63 0.34 -33.73
N ASP A 193 -29.12 1.56 -33.47
CA ASP A 193 -29.63 2.83 -34.00
C ASP A 193 -28.46 3.66 -34.55
N ALA A 194 -28.25 3.63 -35.86
CA ALA A 194 -27.16 4.31 -36.54
C ALA A 194 -27.68 5.41 -37.47
N GLN A 195 -27.16 6.64 -37.35
CA GLN A 195 -27.61 7.79 -38.14
C GLN A 195 -26.45 8.68 -38.63
N THR A 196 -26.50 9.09 -39.90
CA THR A 196 -25.60 10.10 -40.48
C THR A 196 -26.39 11.29 -41.04
N GLY A 197 -25.82 12.50 -41.00
CA GLY A 197 -26.44 13.72 -41.53
C GLY A 197 -26.29 13.91 -43.04
N ASP A 198 -25.15 13.55 -43.63
CA ASP A 198 -24.92 13.66 -45.09
C ASP A 198 -24.14 12.51 -45.74
N GLY A 199 -23.72 11.48 -44.98
CA GLY A 199 -23.04 10.28 -45.50
C GLY A 199 -23.95 9.06 -45.62
N ALA A 200 -23.35 7.87 -45.60
CA ALA A 200 -24.03 6.58 -45.69
C ALA A 200 -23.83 5.72 -44.43
N VAL A 201 -24.85 4.93 -44.06
CA VAL A 201 -24.70 3.82 -43.11
C VAL A 201 -24.58 2.53 -43.90
N SER A 202 -23.48 1.80 -43.73
CA SER A 202 -23.24 0.51 -44.36
C SER A 202 -22.94 -0.56 -43.30
N THR A 203 -23.49 -1.76 -43.50
CA THR A 203 -23.29 -2.89 -42.60
C THR A 203 -22.90 -4.13 -43.38
N LEU A 204 -21.79 -4.76 -42.99
CA LEU A 204 -21.42 -6.11 -43.38
C LEU A 204 -21.86 -7.13 -42.32
N ALA A 205 -22.05 -6.69 -41.07
CA ALA A 205 -22.63 -7.51 -40.02
C ALA A 205 -24.10 -7.81 -40.36
N ARG A 206 -24.58 -8.98 -39.93
CA ARG A 206 -25.96 -9.41 -40.17
C ARG A 206 -26.92 -8.60 -39.29
N VAL A 207 -27.45 -7.51 -39.84
CA VAL A 207 -28.50 -6.73 -39.20
C VAL A 207 -29.86 -7.27 -39.64
N GLU A 208 -30.62 -7.81 -38.69
CA GLU A 208 -32.03 -8.12 -38.89
C GLU A 208 -32.82 -6.82 -38.74
N ALA A 209 -32.80 -5.98 -39.78
CA ALA A 209 -33.48 -4.68 -39.82
C ALA A 209 -34.69 -4.67 -40.75
N GLU A 210 -35.71 -3.90 -40.39
CA GLU A 210 -36.52 -3.19 -41.39
C GLU A 210 -35.80 -1.85 -41.66
N PRO A 211 -35.20 -1.62 -42.84
CA PRO A 211 -34.61 -0.33 -43.16
C PRO A 211 -35.71 0.73 -43.13
N VAL A 212 -35.69 1.59 -42.11
CA VAL A 212 -36.60 2.73 -42.04
C VAL A 212 -36.09 3.78 -43.03
N ALA A 213 -36.71 3.81 -44.22
CA ALA A 213 -36.44 4.85 -45.21
C ALA A 213 -36.59 6.24 -44.57
N GLN A 214 -35.52 7.02 -44.59
CA GLN A 214 -35.42 8.30 -43.90
C GLN A 214 -36.24 9.42 -44.59
N PRO A 215 -36.48 10.55 -43.88
CA PRO A 215 -37.55 11.53 -44.14
C PRO A 215 -37.40 12.30 -45.45
N GLU A 216 -38.54 12.83 -45.94
CA GLU A 216 -38.75 13.57 -47.20
C GLU A 216 -37.83 14.78 -47.47
N SER A 217 -36.85 15.09 -46.60
CA SER A 217 -35.98 16.28 -46.66
C SER A 217 -34.56 16.05 -47.21
N GLY A 218 -34.16 14.83 -47.57
CA GLY A 218 -33.15 14.61 -48.61
C GLY A 218 -31.65 14.70 -48.27
N ARG A 219 -31.19 14.59 -47.02
CA ARG A 219 -29.77 14.31 -46.69
C ARG A 219 -29.68 13.46 -45.41
N GLY A 220 -28.88 12.38 -45.46
CA GLY A 220 -28.64 11.45 -44.35
C GLY A 220 -29.22 10.04 -44.54
N THR A 221 -28.70 9.06 -43.80
CA THR A 221 -29.19 7.69 -43.71
C THR A 221 -29.39 7.33 -42.24
N ARG A 222 -30.47 6.62 -41.89
CA ARG A 222 -30.61 5.97 -40.57
C ARG A 222 -31.00 4.52 -40.71
N VAL A 223 -30.35 3.67 -39.93
CA VAL A 223 -30.59 2.23 -39.85
C VAL A 223 -30.95 1.92 -38.39
N VAL A 224 -32.10 1.28 -38.20
CA VAL A 224 -32.53 0.75 -36.91
C VAL A 224 -32.81 -0.74 -37.09
N GLY A 225 -32.28 -1.59 -36.21
CA GLY A 225 -32.44 -3.04 -36.33
C GLY A 225 -31.76 -3.82 -35.21
N TYR A 226 -31.67 -5.14 -35.37
CA TYR A 226 -31.03 -6.02 -34.40
C TYR A 226 -29.72 -6.59 -34.96
N LEU A 227 -28.66 -6.52 -34.16
CA LEU A 227 -27.44 -7.31 -34.30
C LEU A 227 -27.60 -8.56 -33.41
N GLY A 228 -27.20 -9.74 -33.89
CA GLY A 228 -27.09 -10.96 -33.04
C GLY A 228 -28.37 -11.41 -32.30
N GLY A 229 -29.57 -11.00 -32.74
CA GLY A 229 -30.84 -11.32 -32.05
C GLY A 229 -31.34 -10.25 -31.08
N GLY A 230 -30.66 -9.10 -30.97
CA GLY A 230 -31.04 -7.96 -30.13
C GLY A 230 -30.40 -7.96 -28.75
N GLY A 231 -30.61 -6.90 -27.97
CA GLY A 231 -29.97 -6.73 -26.66
C GLY A 231 -29.89 -5.26 -26.26
N PRO A 232 -28.86 -4.85 -25.48
CA PRO A 232 -28.60 -3.45 -25.15
C PRO A 232 -28.45 -2.58 -26.39
N ILE A 233 -28.71 -1.27 -26.24
CA ILE A 233 -28.70 -0.34 -27.37
C ILE A 233 -27.27 0.05 -27.77
N VAL A 234 -26.99 -0.01 -29.06
CA VAL A 234 -25.81 0.56 -29.72
C VAL A 234 -26.27 1.77 -30.53
N HIS A 235 -25.91 2.96 -30.07
CA HIS A 235 -26.30 4.22 -30.68
C HIS A 235 -25.11 4.83 -31.41
N MET A 236 -25.22 5.06 -32.72
CA MET A 236 -24.15 5.60 -33.56
C MET A 236 -24.60 6.86 -34.30
N ARG A 237 -23.83 7.95 -34.25
CA ARG A 237 -24.22 9.20 -34.92
C ARG A 237 -23.04 9.97 -35.49
N THR A 238 -23.10 10.36 -36.76
CA THR A 238 -22.19 11.35 -37.36
C THR A 238 -22.96 12.51 -38.01
N GLU A 239 -22.50 13.76 -37.90
CA GLU A 239 -23.13 14.87 -38.63
C GLU A 239 -22.70 14.90 -40.09
N ARG A 240 -21.40 14.67 -40.34
CA ARG A 240 -20.84 14.48 -41.69
C ARG A 240 -19.85 13.34 -41.74
N GLY A 241 -20.17 12.29 -42.48
CA GLY A 241 -19.32 11.11 -42.63
C GLY A 241 -20.11 9.82 -42.75
N ASP A 242 -19.39 8.73 -42.99
CA ASP A 242 -19.96 7.40 -43.12
C ASP A 242 -19.98 6.67 -41.78
N ILE A 243 -20.94 5.75 -41.63
CA ILE A 243 -20.95 4.76 -40.57
C ILE A 243 -20.76 3.39 -41.21
N ARG A 244 -19.75 2.64 -40.77
CA ARG A 244 -19.46 1.26 -41.19
C ARG A 244 -19.56 0.32 -40.00
N ILE A 245 -20.32 -0.76 -40.17
CA ILE A 245 -20.45 -1.82 -39.18
C ILE A 245 -19.94 -3.10 -39.83
N THR A 246 -18.85 -3.64 -39.33
CA THR A 246 -18.19 -4.82 -39.86
C THR A 246 -18.25 -5.95 -38.83
N PRO A 247 -18.41 -7.20 -39.27
CA PRO A 247 -18.17 -8.30 -38.36
C PRO A 247 -16.68 -8.31 -38.02
N LEU A 248 -16.37 -8.53 -36.75
CA LEU A 248 -15.05 -8.89 -36.29
C LEU A 248 -14.69 -10.13 -37.08
N ALA A 249 -13.74 -9.96 -38.02
CA ALA A 249 -13.18 -11.10 -38.71
C ALA A 249 -12.80 -12.08 -37.59
N PRO A 250 -13.30 -13.33 -37.62
CA PRO A 250 -12.98 -14.30 -36.57
C PRO A 250 -11.47 -14.27 -36.47
N ASP A 251 -10.95 -13.71 -35.37
CA ASP A 251 -9.54 -13.41 -35.31
C ASP A 251 -8.85 -14.77 -35.48
N PRO A 252 -8.06 -14.95 -36.54
CA PRO A 252 -7.39 -16.22 -36.74
C PRO A 252 -6.49 -16.58 -35.54
N GLY A 253 -6.19 -15.62 -34.64
CA GLY A 253 -5.58 -15.81 -33.32
C GLY A 253 -6.53 -15.89 -32.10
N ALA A 254 -7.78 -15.40 -32.16
CA ALA A 254 -8.75 -15.49 -31.04
C ALA A 254 -9.63 -16.75 -31.09
N GLN A 255 -9.21 -17.77 -31.83
CA GLN A 255 -9.43 -19.12 -31.30
C GLN A 255 -8.61 -19.18 -30.01
N GLY A 256 -9.22 -18.77 -28.90
CA GLY A 256 -8.61 -18.79 -27.58
C GLY A 256 -7.86 -20.10 -27.42
N GLN A 257 -6.62 -20.04 -26.91
CA GLN A 257 -5.72 -21.17 -26.96
C GLN A 257 -6.46 -22.43 -26.48
N VAL A 258 -6.64 -23.38 -27.41
CA VAL A 258 -7.30 -24.66 -27.10
C VAL A 258 -6.21 -25.69 -26.94
N VAL A 259 -6.02 -26.16 -25.72
CA VAL A 259 -5.15 -27.30 -25.46
C VAL A 259 -5.97 -28.58 -25.53
N VAL A 260 -5.38 -29.63 -26.11
CA VAL A 260 -6.02 -30.94 -26.16
C VAL A 260 -5.61 -31.72 -24.90
N ALA A 261 -6.55 -32.09 -24.05
CA ALA A 261 -6.27 -33.01 -22.94
C ALA A 261 -6.44 -34.46 -23.43
N PRO A 262 -5.35 -35.24 -23.62
CA PRO A 262 -5.47 -36.65 -23.95
C PRO A 262 -5.98 -37.47 -22.76
N HIS A 263 -6.71 -38.55 -23.06
CA HIS A 263 -7.15 -39.50 -22.04
C HIS A 263 -5.96 -40.29 -21.49
N ALA A 264 -5.70 -40.17 -20.19
CA ALA A 264 -4.75 -40.95 -19.43
C ALA A 264 -5.29 -42.40 -19.27
N PRO A 265 -4.62 -43.43 -19.82
CA PRO A 265 -5.11 -44.82 -19.76
C PRO A 265 -5.26 -45.37 -18.34
N ARG A 266 -4.54 -44.77 -17.39
CA ARG A 266 -4.60 -45.02 -15.96
C ARG A 266 -4.64 -43.66 -15.27
N GLY A 267 -5.32 -43.58 -14.14
CA GLY A 267 -5.32 -42.34 -13.38
C GLY A 267 -3.92 -41.96 -12.93
N ILE A 268 -3.61 -40.69 -13.10
CA ILE A 268 -2.34 -40.10 -12.71
C ILE A 268 -2.32 -40.00 -11.19
N LEU A 269 -1.23 -40.50 -10.59
CA LEU A 269 -1.05 -40.39 -9.16
C LEU A 269 -0.60 -38.96 -8.82
N VAL A 270 -1.51 -38.16 -8.25
CA VAL A 270 -1.16 -36.81 -7.77
C VAL A 270 -0.28 -36.92 -6.53
N ASP A 271 1.04 -36.95 -6.74
CA ASP A 271 2.07 -37.05 -5.71
C ASP A 271 3.18 -35.99 -5.85
N GLY A 272 3.10 -35.14 -6.87
CA GLY A 272 4.03 -34.04 -7.14
C GLY A 272 5.21 -34.48 -8.01
N VAL A 273 5.28 -35.76 -8.41
CA VAL A 273 6.31 -36.28 -9.31
C VAL A 273 5.72 -36.46 -10.69
N PHE A 274 6.38 -35.89 -11.70
CA PHE A 274 5.88 -35.92 -13.07
C PHE A 274 6.12 -37.30 -13.67
N GLU A 275 5.12 -38.16 -13.59
CA GLU A 275 5.16 -39.50 -14.17
C GLU A 275 5.21 -39.51 -15.71
N ALA A 276 5.53 -40.68 -16.28
CA ALA A 276 5.60 -40.94 -17.71
C ALA A 276 4.39 -40.50 -18.53
N ALA A 277 3.20 -40.54 -17.94
CA ALA A 277 1.97 -40.13 -18.62
C ALA A 277 2.03 -38.67 -19.10
N TRP A 278 2.72 -37.78 -18.37
CA TRP A 278 2.84 -36.37 -18.72
C TRP A 278 3.67 -36.10 -19.98
N LEU A 279 4.48 -37.06 -20.43
CA LEU A 279 5.21 -36.93 -21.70
C LEU A 279 4.28 -37.01 -22.92
N ASP A 280 3.14 -37.69 -22.78
CA ASP A 280 2.13 -37.80 -23.84
C ASP A 280 1.15 -36.61 -23.81
N ALA A 281 1.22 -35.75 -22.78
CA ALA A 281 0.42 -34.53 -22.66
C ALA A 281 1.07 -33.39 -23.45
N PRO A 282 0.28 -32.57 -24.19
CA PRO A 282 0.81 -31.39 -24.83
C PRO A 282 1.35 -30.40 -23.79
N ARG A 283 2.44 -29.74 -24.19
CA ARG A 283 3.13 -28.74 -23.39
C ARG A 283 2.74 -27.36 -23.88
N GLU A 284 2.13 -26.58 -23.00
CA GLU A 284 1.71 -25.20 -23.25
C GLU A 284 2.49 -24.24 -22.37
N PHE A 285 2.83 -23.06 -22.88
CA PHE A 285 3.56 -22.05 -22.12
C PHE A 285 2.59 -20.97 -21.61
N ILE A 286 2.54 -20.79 -20.30
CA ILE A 286 1.80 -19.71 -19.63
C ILE A 286 2.59 -18.38 -19.76
N GLY A 287 3.92 -18.49 -19.83
CA GLY A 287 4.84 -17.38 -19.99
C GLY A 287 6.27 -17.87 -20.24
N PRO A 288 7.28 -16.96 -20.25
CA PRO A 288 8.67 -17.34 -20.46
C PRO A 288 9.21 -18.29 -19.37
N ASP A 289 8.61 -18.25 -18.18
CA ASP A 289 9.09 -18.96 -17.00
C ASP A 289 8.10 -20.02 -16.51
N ALA A 290 6.96 -20.22 -17.19
CA ALA A 290 5.93 -21.13 -16.69
C ALA A 290 5.27 -21.93 -17.81
N GLU A 291 4.99 -23.20 -17.53
CA GLU A 291 4.34 -24.12 -18.44
C GLU A 291 3.26 -24.95 -17.77
N MET A 292 2.34 -25.44 -18.60
CA MET A 292 1.24 -26.30 -18.24
C MET A 292 1.21 -27.54 -19.14
N ARG A 293 0.76 -28.65 -18.56
CA ARG A 293 0.31 -29.84 -19.28
C ARG A 293 -1.04 -30.27 -18.72
N VAL A 294 -1.90 -30.80 -19.58
CA VAL A 294 -3.25 -31.25 -19.17
C VAL A 294 -3.53 -32.67 -19.65
N MET A 295 -4.22 -33.45 -18.82
CA MET A 295 -4.71 -34.80 -19.14
C MET A 295 -6.04 -35.05 -18.44
N TRP A 296 -6.75 -36.12 -18.80
CA TRP A 296 -7.97 -36.50 -18.09
C TRP A 296 -8.15 -38.02 -18.03
N ASP A 297 -8.93 -38.51 -17.08
CA ASP A 297 -9.42 -39.89 -17.06
C ASP A 297 -10.90 -39.94 -16.70
N GLN A 298 -11.42 -41.14 -16.42
CA GLN A 298 -12.83 -41.35 -16.06
C GLN A 298 -13.29 -40.65 -14.76
N ARG A 299 -12.38 -40.11 -13.95
CA ARG A 299 -12.67 -39.56 -12.61
C ARG A 299 -12.13 -38.16 -12.41
N ARG A 300 -11.04 -37.79 -13.08
CA ARG A 300 -10.26 -36.59 -12.78
C ARG A 300 -9.76 -35.88 -14.04
N PHE A 301 -9.69 -34.56 -13.93
CA PHE A 301 -8.98 -33.69 -14.84
C PHE A 301 -7.66 -33.32 -14.15
N TYR A 302 -6.54 -33.51 -14.85
CA TYR A 302 -5.21 -33.35 -14.31
C TYR A 302 -4.53 -32.16 -14.96
N ILE A 303 -3.87 -31.34 -14.13
CA ILE A 303 -3.05 -30.21 -14.57
C ILE A 303 -1.68 -30.35 -13.91
N ALA A 304 -0.64 -30.35 -14.72
CA ALA A 304 0.74 -30.26 -14.27
C ALA A 304 1.27 -28.87 -14.61
N LEU A 305 1.75 -28.15 -13.60
CA LEU A 305 2.24 -26.78 -13.72
C LEU A 305 3.68 -26.71 -13.27
N ILE A 306 4.51 -26.00 -13.99
CA ILE A 306 5.91 -25.81 -13.63
C ILE A 306 6.26 -24.34 -13.78
N ALA A 307 6.84 -23.77 -12.74
CA ALA A 307 7.40 -22.43 -12.75
C ALA A 307 8.91 -22.49 -12.52
N ARG A 308 9.67 -21.93 -13.46
CA ARG A 308 11.10 -21.68 -13.34
C ARG A 308 11.30 -20.44 -12.50
N GLU A 309 11.96 -20.59 -11.36
CA GLU A 309 12.15 -19.52 -10.41
C GLU A 309 13.64 -19.18 -10.29
N THR A 310 14.03 -18.07 -10.91
CA THR A 310 15.42 -17.62 -10.98
C THR A 310 15.83 -16.76 -9.77
N ASP A 311 14.86 -16.21 -9.03
CA ASP A 311 15.09 -15.37 -7.85
C ASP A 311 14.25 -15.84 -6.66
N TRP A 312 14.49 -17.09 -6.25
CA TRP A 312 13.88 -17.71 -5.08
C TRP A 312 13.81 -16.84 -3.81
N PRO A 313 14.84 -16.05 -3.45
CA PRO A 313 14.78 -15.21 -2.26
C PRO A 313 13.62 -14.20 -2.28
N SER A 314 13.09 -13.82 -3.45
CA SER A 314 11.92 -12.94 -3.55
C SER A 314 10.59 -13.68 -3.62
N ALA A 315 10.58 -14.99 -3.91
CA ALA A 315 9.36 -15.79 -3.92
C ALA A 315 8.71 -15.81 -2.52
N ARG A 316 7.42 -15.52 -2.46
CA ARG A 316 6.57 -15.43 -1.29
C ARG A 316 5.67 -16.66 -1.23
N HIS A 317 5.60 -17.27 -0.05
CA HIS A 317 4.87 -18.52 0.20
C HIS A 317 4.46 -18.55 1.68
N ALA A 318 3.91 -17.45 2.15
CA ALA A 318 3.62 -17.24 3.56
C ALA A 318 2.46 -18.13 4.03
N THR A 319 1.50 -18.39 3.15
CA THR A 319 0.22 -19.02 3.47
C THR A 319 0.31 -20.54 3.37
N THR A 320 -0.06 -21.22 4.45
CA THR A 320 0.02 -22.69 4.57
C THR A 320 -1.31 -23.39 4.65
N ASP A 321 -2.33 -22.65 5.06
CA ASP A 321 -3.63 -23.20 5.40
C ASP A 321 -4.46 -23.33 4.12
N HIS A 322 -5.30 -24.36 4.10
CA HIS A 322 -6.31 -24.52 3.07
C HIS A 322 -7.33 -23.37 3.18
N ASP A 323 -7.75 -22.83 2.04
CA ASP A 323 -8.76 -21.78 1.89
C ASP A 323 -8.45 -20.45 2.59
N ASP A 324 -7.17 -20.20 2.89
CA ASP A 324 -6.75 -18.90 3.36
C ASP A 324 -6.58 -17.94 2.16
N ALA A 325 -7.40 -16.90 2.15
CA ALA A 325 -7.35 -15.83 1.14
C ALA A 325 -5.96 -15.15 1.02
N GLY A 326 -5.08 -15.34 2.00
CA GLY A 326 -3.67 -14.96 1.93
C GLY A 326 -2.88 -15.63 0.80
N ILE A 327 -3.39 -16.73 0.20
CA ILE A 327 -2.77 -17.40 -0.95
C ILE A 327 -2.64 -16.44 -2.15
N ASP A 328 -3.57 -15.52 -2.35
CA ASP A 328 -3.49 -14.49 -3.41
C ASP A 328 -2.29 -13.54 -3.22
N GLY A 329 -1.72 -13.50 -2.01
CA GLY A 329 -0.50 -12.75 -1.71
C GLY A 329 0.79 -13.50 -1.99
N ASP A 330 0.75 -14.80 -2.27
CA ASP A 330 1.89 -15.67 -2.51
C ASP A 330 2.20 -15.84 -4.00
N ASP A 331 3.38 -16.34 -4.33
CA ASP A 331 3.68 -16.84 -5.67
C ASP A 331 2.91 -18.15 -5.89
N ALA A 332 2.00 -18.13 -6.86
CA ALA A 332 0.99 -19.14 -7.05
C ALA A 332 0.60 -19.32 -8.52
N PHE A 333 -0.07 -20.44 -8.79
CA PHE A 333 -0.87 -20.59 -10.00
C PHE A 333 -2.33 -20.38 -9.66
N ASP A 334 -3.02 -19.52 -10.41
CA ASP A 334 -4.46 -19.29 -10.33
C ASP A 334 -5.13 -19.89 -11.56
N ILE A 335 -6.07 -20.81 -11.36
CA ILE A 335 -6.70 -21.60 -12.40
C ILE A 335 -8.19 -21.27 -12.40
N ALA A 336 -8.65 -20.70 -13.51
CA ALA A 336 -10.05 -20.38 -13.73
C ALA A 336 -10.67 -21.41 -14.69
N ILE A 337 -11.78 -22.03 -14.27
CA ILE A 337 -12.46 -23.08 -15.02
C ILE A 337 -13.91 -22.67 -15.25
N ALA A 338 -14.31 -22.55 -16.52
CA ALA A 338 -15.70 -22.26 -16.88
C ALA A 338 -16.42 -23.54 -17.34
N HIS A 339 -17.52 -23.88 -16.69
CA HIS A 339 -18.35 -25.04 -17.02
C HIS A 339 -19.82 -24.77 -16.71
N ASP A 340 -20.73 -25.05 -17.66
CA ASP A 340 -22.18 -24.91 -17.51
C ASP A 340 -22.66 -23.56 -16.95
N GLY A 341 -21.96 -22.47 -17.28
CA GLY A 341 -22.27 -21.11 -16.82
C GLY A 341 -21.74 -20.77 -15.43
N HIS A 342 -21.04 -21.70 -14.79
CA HIS A 342 -20.32 -21.48 -13.54
C HIS A 342 -18.84 -21.23 -13.81
N LEU A 343 -18.22 -20.41 -12.95
CA LEU A 343 -16.79 -20.15 -12.96
C LEU A 343 -16.19 -20.66 -11.63
N TYR A 344 -15.28 -21.61 -11.72
CA TYR A 344 -14.58 -22.18 -10.57
C TYR A 344 -13.15 -21.63 -10.55
N ARG A 345 -12.66 -21.34 -9.35
CA ARG A 345 -11.32 -20.84 -9.10
C ARG A 345 -10.55 -21.85 -8.26
N ILE A 346 -9.33 -22.17 -8.68
CA ILE A 346 -8.41 -23.06 -7.98
C ILE A 346 -7.05 -22.37 -7.97
N THR A 347 -6.63 -21.85 -6.82
CA THR A 347 -5.33 -21.22 -6.64
C THR A 347 -4.44 -22.10 -5.78
N ALA A 348 -3.24 -22.38 -6.24
CA ALA A 348 -2.27 -23.17 -5.49
C ALA A 348 -0.88 -22.51 -5.48
N ASN A 349 -0.33 -22.32 -4.28
CA ASN A 349 1.02 -21.74 -4.13
C ASN A 349 2.12 -22.80 -4.25
N MET A 350 3.38 -22.36 -4.26
CA MET A 350 4.54 -23.25 -4.44
C MET A 350 4.74 -24.32 -3.37
N ILE A 351 4.11 -24.18 -2.19
CA ILE A 351 4.12 -25.21 -1.13
C ILE A 351 2.82 -26.04 -1.12
N GLY A 352 2.01 -25.92 -2.18
CA GLY A 352 0.79 -26.68 -2.40
C GLY A 352 -0.33 -26.35 -1.42
N ALA A 353 -0.31 -25.17 -0.78
CA ALA A 353 -1.51 -24.64 -0.14
C ALA A 353 -2.52 -24.33 -1.24
N LEU A 354 -3.77 -24.71 -1.03
CA LEU A 354 -4.85 -24.64 -2.00
C LEU A 354 -5.93 -23.70 -1.46
N LEU A 355 -6.41 -22.83 -2.34
CA LEU A 355 -7.63 -22.04 -2.21
C LEU A 355 -8.52 -22.47 -3.36
N ASP A 356 -9.72 -22.94 -3.08
CA ASP A 356 -10.74 -23.15 -4.09
C ASP A 356 -12.02 -22.37 -3.78
N GLY A 357 -12.81 -22.14 -4.83
CA GLY A 357 -14.05 -21.39 -4.71
C GLY A 357 -14.85 -21.39 -5.99
N GLU A 358 -16.15 -21.13 -5.85
CA GLU A 358 -17.07 -20.91 -6.96
C GLU A 358 -17.40 -19.41 -7.06
N ALA A 359 -17.11 -18.79 -8.20
CA ALA A 359 -17.39 -17.37 -8.41
C ALA A 359 -18.88 -17.17 -8.72
N LEU A 360 -19.61 -16.55 -7.79
CA LEU A 360 -21.04 -16.22 -7.93
C LEU A 360 -21.21 -14.71 -8.09
N ASP A 361 -21.59 -14.27 -9.30
CA ASP A 361 -21.94 -12.91 -9.74
C ASP A 361 -20.87 -11.81 -9.48
N GLU A 362 -20.33 -11.65 -8.26
CA GLU A 362 -19.30 -10.67 -7.88
C GLU A 362 -18.39 -11.10 -6.70
N ALA A 363 -18.61 -12.27 -6.08
CA ALA A 363 -17.79 -12.77 -4.97
C ALA A 363 -17.53 -14.28 -5.06
N ASP A 364 -16.32 -14.70 -4.67
CA ASP A 364 -15.96 -16.11 -4.57
C ASP A 364 -16.63 -16.72 -3.32
N ASP A 365 -17.41 -17.80 -3.49
CA ASP A 365 -17.86 -18.65 -2.40
C ASP A 365 -16.70 -19.55 -1.95
N LEU A 366 -15.91 -19.05 -1.00
CA LEU A 366 -14.79 -19.78 -0.40
C LEU A 366 -15.24 -20.90 0.56
N GLU A 367 -16.54 -21.08 0.80
CA GLU A 367 -17.05 -22.27 1.51
C GLU A 367 -17.25 -23.47 0.56
N TRP A 368 -17.17 -23.24 -0.75
CA TRP A 368 -17.24 -24.30 -1.74
C TRP A 368 -15.93 -25.07 -1.82
N GLU A 369 -16.02 -26.40 -1.75
CA GLU A 369 -14.86 -27.29 -1.72
C GLU A 369 -14.82 -28.15 -2.99
N SER A 370 -13.75 -28.03 -3.76
CA SER A 370 -13.63 -28.73 -5.05
C SER A 370 -13.28 -30.22 -4.89
N GLY A 371 -12.76 -30.62 -3.73
CA GLY A 371 -12.13 -31.93 -3.53
C GLY A 371 -10.84 -32.12 -4.33
N THR A 372 -10.29 -31.04 -4.89
CA THR A 372 -9.04 -31.03 -5.65
C THR A 372 -7.88 -31.51 -4.79
N ARG A 373 -6.96 -32.25 -5.42
CA ARG A 373 -5.71 -32.63 -4.78
C ARG A 373 -4.58 -31.86 -5.42
N VAL A 374 -3.80 -31.20 -4.59
CA VAL A 374 -2.56 -30.53 -5.01
C VAL A 374 -1.37 -31.21 -4.34
N ARG A 375 -0.34 -31.46 -5.13
CA ARG A 375 0.98 -31.85 -4.64
C ARG A 375 2.03 -31.02 -5.35
N HIS A 376 3.07 -30.65 -4.60
CA HIS A 376 4.12 -29.78 -5.09
C HIS A 376 5.48 -30.50 -5.05
N GLU A 377 6.42 -30.03 -5.85
CA GLU A 377 7.83 -30.42 -5.80
C GLU A 377 8.69 -29.16 -5.88
N LEU A 378 9.74 -29.09 -5.06
CA LEU A 378 10.66 -27.95 -4.99
C LEU A 378 12.06 -28.38 -5.44
N ALA A 379 12.58 -27.75 -6.48
CA ALA A 379 13.94 -27.90 -7.00
C ALA A 379 14.72 -26.58 -6.90
N ALA A 380 16.05 -26.56 -7.09
CA ALA A 380 16.85 -25.37 -6.81
C ALA A 380 16.64 -24.22 -7.81
N GLY A 381 15.92 -24.45 -8.91
CA GLY A 381 15.58 -23.43 -9.92
C GLY A 381 14.14 -23.50 -10.43
N ALA A 382 13.30 -24.37 -9.88
CA ALA A 382 11.91 -24.51 -10.29
C ALA A 382 11.04 -25.09 -9.17
N TRP A 383 9.76 -24.79 -9.21
CA TRP A 383 8.75 -25.55 -8.49
C TRP A 383 7.72 -26.07 -9.47
N ALA A 384 7.10 -27.18 -9.09
CA ALA A 384 6.05 -27.80 -9.88
C ALA A 384 4.86 -28.12 -9.00
N LEU A 385 3.67 -28.06 -9.59
CA LEU A 385 2.43 -28.54 -9.02
C LEU A 385 1.85 -29.64 -9.90
N GLU A 386 1.31 -30.66 -9.25
CA GLU A 386 0.44 -31.65 -9.85
C GLU A 386 -0.92 -31.53 -9.18
N ILE A 387 -1.94 -31.31 -10.01
CA ILE A 387 -3.29 -30.96 -9.59
C ILE A 387 -4.24 -31.99 -10.20
N GLY A 388 -5.07 -32.62 -9.38
CA GLY A 388 -6.12 -33.53 -9.83
C GLY A 388 -7.48 -33.12 -9.32
N ILE A 389 -8.30 -32.63 -10.25
CA ILE A 389 -9.64 -32.07 -10.03
C ILE A 389 -10.67 -33.18 -10.26
N PRO A 390 -11.51 -33.53 -9.28
CA PRO A 390 -12.43 -34.66 -9.37
C PRO A 390 -13.69 -34.32 -10.18
N HIS A 391 -13.57 -34.17 -11.49
CA HIS A 391 -14.65 -33.71 -12.38
C HIS A 391 -15.98 -34.45 -12.19
N VAL A 392 -15.96 -35.77 -11.90
CA VAL A 392 -17.18 -36.56 -11.64
C VAL A 392 -17.86 -36.14 -10.34
N ASP A 393 -17.08 -35.86 -9.30
CA ASP A 393 -17.61 -35.45 -7.99
C ASP A 393 -18.17 -34.01 -8.06
N LEU A 394 -17.65 -33.19 -8.99
CA LEU A 394 -18.14 -31.86 -9.32
C LEU A 394 -19.34 -31.86 -10.28
N GLY A 395 -19.77 -33.04 -10.75
CA GLY A 395 -20.89 -33.18 -11.69
C GLY A 395 -20.57 -32.76 -13.13
N TRP A 396 -19.30 -32.58 -13.47
CA TRP A 396 -18.89 -32.18 -14.81
C TRP A 396 -18.96 -33.35 -15.79
N GLU A 397 -19.62 -33.15 -16.93
CA GLU A 397 -19.68 -34.16 -18.00
C GLU A 397 -18.43 -34.09 -18.89
N VAL A 398 -17.30 -34.57 -18.37
CA VAL A 398 -16.05 -34.68 -19.14
C VAL A 398 -16.06 -35.97 -19.97
N ALA A 399 -16.29 -35.81 -21.28
CA ALA A 399 -16.26 -36.87 -22.27
C ALA A 399 -15.40 -36.50 -23.47
N GLU A 400 -15.04 -37.49 -24.30
CA GLU A 400 -14.34 -37.25 -25.56
C GLU A 400 -15.10 -36.23 -26.43
N GLY A 401 -14.40 -35.19 -26.88
CA GLY A 401 -14.94 -34.08 -27.65
C GLY A 401 -15.57 -32.96 -26.80
N ALA A 402 -15.79 -33.18 -25.50
CA ALA A 402 -16.27 -32.13 -24.61
C ALA A 402 -15.26 -30.99 -24.50
N ARG A 403 -15.76 -29.79 -24.18
CA ARG A 403 -14.98 -28.57 -24.01
C ARG A 403 -15.17 -28.03 -22.60
N LEU A 404 -14.07 -27.61 -22.00
CA LEU A 404 -14.04 -26.90 -20.72
C LEU A 404 -13.38 -25.55 -20.95
N GLY A 405 -13.95 -24.45 -20.45
CA GLY A 405 -13.23 -23.18 -20.43
C GLY A 405 -12.11 -23.27 -19.41
N LEU A 406 -10.90 -22.86 -19.78
CA LEU A 406 -9.73 -22.90 -18.91
C LEU A 406 -8.88 -21.66 -19.14
N ASN A 407 -8.50 -21.00 -18.06
CA ASN A 407 -7.35 -20.12 -18.04
C ASN A 407 -6.44 -20.50 -16.86
N VAL A 408 -5.13 -20.39 -17.08
CA VAL A 408 -4.13 -20.61 -16.04
C VAL A 408 -3.21 -19.41 -16.00
N SER A 409 -3.02 -18.90 -14.80
CA SER A 409 -2.24 -17.71 -14.51
C SER A 409 -1.09 -18.07 -13.61
N HIS A 410 0.13 -17.63 -13.93
CA HIS A 410 1.25 -17.61 -13.00
C HIS A 410 1.33 -16.23 -12.34
N VAL A 411 1.07 -16.20 -11.03
CA VAL A 411 0.93 -15.00 -10.23
C VAL A 411 2.14 -14.85 -9.32
N ARG A 412 2.80 -13.68 -9.39
CA ARG A 412 3.99 -13.35 -8.59
C ARG A 412 3.83 -11.97 -7.94
N PRO A 413 3.04 -11.86 -6.86
CA PRO A 413 2.62 -10.57 -6.28
C PRO A 413 3.80 -9.73 -5.79
N ALA A 414 4.83 -10.36 -5.24
CA ALA A 414 6.04 -9.68 -4.78
C ALA A 414 6.78 -8.93 -5.92
N ARG A 415 6.51 -9.31 -7.18
CA ARG A 415 7.11 -8.75 -8.39
C ARG A 415 6.13 -7.96 -9.26
N GLY A 416 4.85 -7.91 -8.91
CA GLY A 416 3.80 -7.35 -9.79
C GLY A 416 3.64 -8.12 -11.11
N GLN A 417 4.04 -9.39 -11.15
CA GLN A 417 4.02 -10.16 -12.39
C GLN A 417 2.79 -11.08 -12.42
N TRP A 418 2.00 -10.93 -13.47
CA TRP A 418 0.87 -11.81 -13.80
C TRP A 418 1.03 -12.27 -15.24
N GLN A 419 1.02 -13.59 -15.45
CA GLN A 419 1.16 -14.19 -16.77
C GLN A 419 0.00 -15.14 -16.99
N ASP A 420 -0.91 -14.82 -17.91
CA ASP A 420 -2.02 -15.69 -18.28
C ASP A 420 -1.64 -16.53 -19.51
N TRP A 421 -2.03 -17.80 -19.49
CA TRP A 421 -1.93 -18.68 -20.66
C TRP A 421 -2.88 -18.24 -21.77
N ALA A 422 -4.14 -17.96 -21.42
CA ALA A 422 -5.13 -17.48 -22.35
C ALA A 422 -5.71 -16.16 -21.85
N GLN A 423 -5.42 -15.07 -22.56
CA GLN A 423 -5.95 -13.75 -22.22
C GLN A 423 -7.48 -13.73 -22.29
N ASP A 424 -8.07 -14.45 -23.25
CA ASP A 424 -9.52 -14.57 -23.44
C ASP A 424 -9.93 -15.92 -24.03
N GLY A 425 -10.94 -16.57 -23.42
CA GLY A 425 -11.62 -17.72 -24.03
C GLY A 425 -10.77 -18.98 -24.22
N GLY A 426 -9.71 -19.16 -23.44
CA GLY A 426 -8.93 -20.40 -23.41
C GLY A 426 -9.80 -21.61 -23.07
N GLY A 427 -9.41 -22.77 -23.56
CA GLY A 427 -10.19 -23.98 -23.32
C GLY A 427 -9.41 -25.27 -23.47
N VAL A 428 -10.00 -26.33 -22.93
CA VAL A 428 -9.51 -27.68 -23.06
C VAL A 428 -10.50 -28.47 -23.90
N VAL A 429 -10.01 -29.19 -24.91
CA VAL A 429 -10.78 -30.23 -25.60
C VAL A 429 -10.29 -31.58 -25.12
N PHE A 430 -11.21 -32.40 -24.60
CA PHE A 430 -10.89 -33.75 -24.17
C PHE A 430 -10.81 -34.67 -25.37
N ALA A 431 -9.65 -35.26 -25.61
CA ALA A 431 -9.40 -36.18 -26.73
C ALA A 431 -9.39 -37.63 -26.25
N PRO A 432 -9.64 -38.60 -27.15
CA PRO A 432 -9.34 -39.99 -26.85
C PRO A 432 -7.83 -40.12 -26.59
N ALA A 433 -7.41 -41.27 -26.05
CA ALA A 433 -5.99 -41.61 -26.06
C ALA A 433 -5.49 -41.58 -27.51
N SER A 434 -4.37 -40.90 -27.77
CA SER A 434 -3.84 -40.72 -29.13
C SER A 434 -3.75 -42.08 -29.84
N PRO A 435 -4.43 -42.27 -30.99
CA PRO A 435 -4.51 -43.58 -31.65
C PRO A 435 -3.21 -43.98 -32.34
N GLU A 436 -2.29 -43.05 -32.58
CA GLU A 436 -0.95 -43.33 -33.09
C GLU A 436 0.07 -43.03 -32.00
N ALA A 437 0.47 -44.08 -31.26
CA ALA A 437 1.65 -43.99 -30.42
C ALA A 437 2.84 -43.65 -31.34
N PRO A 438 3.54 -42.52 -31.13
CA PRO A 438 4.69 -42.16 -31.95
C PRO A 438 5.70 -43.31 -31.96
N HIS A 439 6.43 -43.49 -33.07
CA HIS A 439 7.43 -44.56 -33.18
C HIS A 439 8.37 -44.51 -31.99
N ARG A 440 8.26 -45.49 -31.11
CA ARG A 440 9.12 -45.62 -29.93
C ARG A 440 10.37 -46.41 -30.29
N LEU A 441 11.51 -45.98 -29.77
CA LEU A 441 12.79 -46.65 -29.90
C LEU A 441 13.24 -47.17 -28.52
N PRO A 442 14.06 -48.23 -28.47
CA PRO A 442 14.68 -48.67 -27.22
C PRO A 442 15.51 -47.54 -26.63
N VAL A 443 15.42 -47.37 -25.31
CA VAL A 443 16.17 -46.37 -24.54
C VAL A 443 17.44 -46.99 -23.98
N GLU A 444 18.57 -46.39 -24.31
CA GLU A 444 19.88 -46.66 -23.74
C GLU A 444 20.30 -45.49 -22.85
N ILE A 445 20.57 -45.78 -21.57
CA ILE A 445 21.00 -44.76 -20.60
C ILE A 445 22.52 -44.90 -20.45
N LEU A 446 23.26 -43.83 -20.77
CA LEU A 446 24.71 -43.78 -20.65
C LEU A 446 25.12 -42.96 -19.42
N GLY A 447 25.88 -43.56 -18.51
CA GLY A 447 26.32 -42.93 -17.26
C GLY A 447 26.32 -43.94 -16.11
N ASP A 448 27.13 -43.70 -15.08
CA ASP A 448 27.07 -44.48 -13.84
C ASP A 448 25.87 -43.94 -13.07
N THR A 449 24.79 -44.72 -12.93
CA THR A 449 23.56 -44.23 -12.31
C THR A 449 23.51 -44.62 -10.84
N GLY A 450 24.20 -43.91 -9.94
CA GLY A 450 23.99 -44.10 -8.50
C GLY A 450 22.50 -44.18 -8.15
N ILE A 451 21.66 -43.54 -8.96
CA ILE A 451 20.19 -43.62 -9.00
C ILE A 451 19.68 -44.95 -9.62
N PRO A 452 18.86 -45.73 -8.90
CA PRO A 452 18.23 -46.94 -9.43
C PRO A 452 17.42 -46.68 -10.71
N PRO A 453 17.47 -47.57 -11.71
CA PRO A 453 16.79 -47.37 -12.99
C PRO A 453 15.28 -47.12 -12.89
N HIS A 454 14.61 -47.65 -11.86
CA HIS A 454 13.18 -47.42 -11.65
C HIS A 454 12.89 -45.99 -11.15
N VAL A 455 13.79 -45.39 -10.38
CA VAL A 455 13.70 -43.98 -9.95
C VAL A 455 13.93 -43.08 -11.15
N PHE A 456 15.00 -43.34 -11.91
CA PHE A 456 15.26 -42.60 -13.16
C PHE A 456 14.05 -42.62 -14.09
N ARG A 457 13.48 -43.80 -14.34
CA ARG A 457 12.29 -43.97 -15.21
C ARG A 457 11.07 -43.21 -14.69
N ARG A 458 10.84 -43.20 -13.38
CA ARG A 458 9.74 -42.43 -12.77
C ARG A 458 9.91 -40.93 -13.01
N MET A 459 11.13 -40.41 -12.80
CA MET A 459 11.42 -38.97 -12.88
C MET A 459 11.52 -38.44 -14.30
N THR A 460 12.01 -39.25 -15.23
CA THR A 460 12.11 -38.91 -16.66
C THR A 460 10.84 -39.16 -17.42
N GLY A 461 9.93 -39.93 -16.84
CA GLY A 461 8.82 -40.48 -17.57
C GLY A 461 9.19 -41.56 -18.59
N VAL A 462 10.42 -42.09 -18.59
CA VAL A 462 10.77 -43.20 -19.47
C VAL A 462 9.91 -44.41 -19.11
N PRO A 463 9.11 -44.94 -20.06
CA PRO A 463 8.20 -46.03 -19.77
C PRO A 463 8.93 -47.31 -19.33
N THR A 464 8.24 -48.15 -18.55
CA THR A 464 8.84 -49.36 -17.98
C THR A 464 9.24 -50.42 -19.03
N ASP A 465 8.63 -50.37 -20.22
CA ASP A 465 8.99 -51.19 -21.38
C ASP A 465 10.34 -50.78 -22.02
N GLY A 466 10.90 -49.64 -21.60
CA GLY A 466 12.17 -49.12 -22.10
C GLY A 466 12.06 -48.53 -23.50
N MET A 467 10.86 -48.18 -23.97
CA MET A 467 10.62 -47.66 -25.31
C MET A 467 10.15 -46.20 -25.23
N LEU A 468 10.85 -45.27 -25.89
CA LEU A 468 10.54 -43.84 -25.90
C LEU A 468 10.49 -43.29 -27.33
N ALA A 469 9.54 -42.40 -27.60
CA ALA A 469 9.54 -41.64 -28.84
C ALA A 469 10.64 -40.57 -28.82
N PRO A 470 11.44 -40.42 -29.90
CA PRO A 470 12.44 -39.36 -30.00
C PRO A 470 11.90 -37.94 -29.78
N ALA A 471 10.61 -37.72 -30.06
CA ALA A 471 9.93 -36.44 -29.82
C ALA A 471 9.90 -36.03 -28.34
N HIS A 472 10.05 -36.98 -27.40
CA HIS A 472 10.04 -36.70 -25.96
C HIS A 472 11.43 -36.33 -25.42
N LEU A 473 12.48 -36.38 -26.23
CA LEU A 473 13.85 -36.12 -25.77
C LEU A 473 14.06 -34.71 -25.18
N PRO A 474 13.56 -33.62 -25.78
CA PRO A 474 13.67 -32.28 -25.19
C PRO A 474 12.99 -32.17 -23.81
N ASP A 475 11.86 -32.85 -23.64
CA ASP A 475 11.13 -32.88 -22.36
C ASP A 475 11.87 -33.67 -21.30
N ILE A 476 12.51 -34.79 -21.68
CA ILE A 476 13.38 -35.54 -20.78
C ILE A 476 14.60 -34.71 -20.38
N GLU A 477 15.23 -34.01 -21.33
CA GLU A 477 16.38 -33.17 -21.06
C GLU A 477 16.04 -32.04 -20.09
N ASP A 478 14.88 -31.39 -20.30
CA ASP A 478 14.37 -30.35 -19.40
C ASP A 478 13.98 -30.92 -18.03
N ASN A 479 13.27 -32.04 -17.96
CA ASN A 479 12.93 -32.71 -16.70
C ASN A 479 14.17 -33.12 -15.91
N LEU A 480 15.17 -33.71 -16.57
CA LEU A 480 16.44 -34.09 -15.93
C LEU A 480 17.25 -32.86 -15.49
N GLY A 481 17.28 -31.81 -16.31
CA GLY A 481 17.97 -30.55 -15.98
C GLY A 481 17.38 -29.85 -14.75
N ARG A 482 16.08 -30.03 -14.48
CA ARG A 482 15.40 -29.44 -13.31
C ARG A 482 15.69 -30.15 -11.99
N LEU A 483 16.10 -31.42 -12.01
CA LEU A 483 16.28 -32.17 -10.77
C LEU A 483 17.55 -31.80 -10.01
N ASP A 484 18.46 -31.03 -10.63
CA ASP A 484 19.79 -30.74 -10.09
C ASP A 484 20.58 -32.01 -9.71
N TRP A 485 20.18 -33.17 -10.24
CA TRP A 485 20.85 -34.46 -10.00
C TRP A 485 21.96 -34.72 -11.01
N TYR A 486 22.01 -33.95 -12.10
CA TYR A 486 22.89 -34.18 -13.23
C TYR A 486 23.58 -32.88 -13.67
N ASP A 487 24.89 -32.92 -13.91
CA ASP A 487 25.75 -31.79 -14.35
C ASP A 487 25.96 -31.77 -15.88
N GLY A 488 25.25 -32.63 -16.60
CA GLY A 488 25.35 -32.77 -18.05
C GLY A 488 24.38 -33.81 -18.55
N VAL A 489 23.22 -33.36 -18.99
CA VAL A 489 22.23 -34.20 -19.67
C VAL A 489 22.42 -34.01 -21.17
N PHE A 490 22.55 -35.10 -21.91
CA PHE A 490 22.44 -35.07 -23.35
C PHE A 490 21.44 -36.12 -23.81
N THR A 491 20.59 -35.73 -24.74
CA THR A 491 19.63 -36.64 -25.36
C THR A 491 19.89 -36.73 -26.85
N GLY A 492 19.66 -37.90 -27.44
CA GLY A 492 19.85 -38.09 -28.87
C GLY A 492 19.28 -39.40 -29.38
N VAL A 493 19.30 -39.55 -30.70
CA VAL A 493 19.07 -40.83 -31.36
C VAL A 493 20.42 -41.34 -31.86
N SER A 494 20.82 -42.52 -31.42
CA SER A 494 22.00 -43.22 -31.91
C SER A 494 21.59 -44.41 -32.75
N GLN A 495 22.43 -44.79 -33.70
CA GLN A 495 22.26 -46.00 -34.48
C GLN A 495 23.36 -47.00 -34.07
N ASP A 496 22.96 -48.08 -33.40
CA ASP A 496 23.87 -49.14 -32.93
C ASP A 496 23.48 -50.47 -33.58
N ASP A 497 24.43 -51.14 -34.24
CA ASP A 497 24.22 -52.37 -35.03
C ASP A 497 23.07 -52.30 -36.08
N GLY A 498 22.69 -51.09 -36.52
CA GLY A 498 21.63 -50.87 -37.52
C GLY A 498 20.22 -50.76 -36.92
N GLU A 499 20.08 -50.75 -35.59
CA GLU A 499 18.85 -50.39 -34.89
C GLU A 499 18.94 -48.95 -34.34
N ASP A 500 17.92 -48.14 -34.57
CA ASP A 500 17.82 -46.81 -33.99
C ASP A 500 17.44 -46.92 -32.50
N ARG A 501 18.15 -46.19 -31.64
CA ARG A 501 17.95 -46.15 -30.20
C ARG A 501 17.91 -44.71 -29.70
N VAL A 502 17.09 -44.47 -28.71
CA VAL A 502 17.15 -43.24 -27.93
C VAL A 502 18.30 -43.38 -26.93
N VAL A 503 19.26 -42.47 -26.96
CA VAL A 503 20.35 -42.40 -26.00
C VAL A 503 20.10 -41.23 -25.05
N ILE A 504 20.07 -41.52 -23.75
CA ILE A 504 20.03 -40.51 -22.70
C ILE A 504 21.34 -40.61 -21.93
N GLY A 505 22.24 -39.68 -22.17
CA GLY A 505 23.49 -39.58 -21.44
C GLY A 505 23.39 -38.61 -20.28
N ILE A 506 23.89 -39.02 -19.12
CA ILE A 506 23.84 -38.24 -17.90
C ILE A 506 25.20 -38.24 -17.20
N GLY A 507 25.68 -37.05 -16.85
CA GLY A 507 26.73 -36.86 -15.85
C GLY A 507 26.09 -36.60 -14.49
N GLU A 508 26.27 -37.49 -13.52
CA GLU A 508 25.65 -37.32 -12.19
C GLU A 508 26.35 -36.25 -11.34
N GLN A 509 25.55 -35.44 -10.63
CA GLN A 509 25.97 -34.74 -9.42
C GLN A 509 25.82 -35.66 -8.21
N THR A 510 26.24 -35.21 -7.02
CA THR A 510 26.09 -35.93 -5.73
C THR A 510 24.63 -36.01 -5.26
N ALA A 511 23.72 -36.49 -6.10
CA ALA A 511 22.43 -36.97 -5.66
C ALA A 511 22.63 -38.32 -4.95
N ALA A 512 21.95 -38.50 -3.82
CA ALA A 512 21.91 -39.82 -3.19
C ALA A 512 20.58 -40.02 -2.47
N GLU A 513 20.20 -41.28 -2.32
CA GLU A 513 19.03 -41.68 -1.56
C GLU A 513 19.19 -41.28 -0.09
N VAL A 514 18.13 -40.71 0.46
CA VAL A 514 17.96 -40.38 1.87
C VAL A 514 16.86 -41.29 2.39
N GLU A 515 17.21 -42.25 3.24
CA GLU A 515 16.27 -43.20 3.84
C GLU A 515 15.50 -42.57 5.00
N ASP A 516 16.07 -41.56 5.67
CA ASP A 516 15.53 -40.95 6.88
C ASP A 516 15.99 -39.48 6.99
N VAL A 517 15.04 -38.60 7.31
CA VAL A 517 15.31 -37.19 7.60
C VAL A 517 14.94 -36.93 9.04
N ARG A 518 15.87 -36.36 9.81
CA ARG A 518 15.64 -35.99 11.21
C ARG A 518 15.78 -34.51 11.40
N ILE A 519 14.69 -33.87 11.83
CA ILE A 519 14.71 -32.47 12.24
C ILE A 519 14.98 -32.40 13.75
N MET A 520 16.00 -31.65 14.14
CA MET A 520 16.42 -31.45 15.53
C MET A 520 16.40 -29.96 15.87
N GLY A 521 15.94 -29.62 17.07
CA GLY A 521 15.96 -28.24 17.57
C GLY A 521 14.78 -27.36 17.16
N ALA A 522 13.78 -27.92 16.47
CA ALA A 522 12.52 -27.25 16.13
C ALA A 522 11.52 -27.30 17.31
N SER A 523 11.57 -26.30 18.18
CA SER A 523 10.67 -26.12 19.32
C SER A 523 9.62 -25.01 19.11
N ALA A 524 9.91 -24.03 18.27
CA ALA A 524 9.03 -22.91 17.95
C ALA A 524 8.06 -23.22 16.80
N ILE A 525 8.56 -23.88 15.74
CA ILE A 525 7.73 -24.41 14.66
C ILE A 525 7.80 -25.95 14.75
N PRO A 526 6.66 -26.66 14.87
CA PRO A 526 6.65 -28.12 14.96
C PRO A 526 7.42 -28.78 13.81
N SER A 527 8.24 -29.80 14.12
CA SER A 527 9.02 -30.50 13.11
C SER A 527 8.15 -31.12 12.00
N GLU A 528 6.98 -31.66 12.35
CA GLU A 528 6.01 -32.21 11.39
C GLU A 528 5.50 -31.15 10.38
N GLU A 529 5.38 -29.89 10.83
CA GLU A 529 4.98 -28.79 9.97
C GLU A 529 6.10 -28.43 8.98
N ILE A 530 7.34 -28.36 9.46
CA ILE A 530 8.53 -28.12 8.62
C ILE A 530 8.69 -29.26 7.60
N GLU A 531 8.52 -30.51 8.03
CA GLU A 531 8.58 -31.70 7.17
C GLU A 531 7.53 -31.65 6.07
N ARG A 532 6.29 -31.34 6.42
CA ARG A 532 5.17 -31.23 5.47
C ARG A 532 5.36 -30.05 4.50
N ARG A 533 5.72 -28.87 5.02
CA ARG A 533 5.78 -27.61 4.28
C ARG A 533 6.93 -27.56 3.28
N TYR A 534 8.10 -28.11 3.64
CA TYR A 534 9.32 -28.05 2.84
C TYR A 534 9.78 -29.43 2.34
N ARG A 535 8.89 -30.43 2.41
CA ARG A 535 9.10 -31.81 1.97
C ARG A 535 10.38 -32.46 2.50
N TRP A 536 10.71 -32.28 3.77
CA TRP A 536 11.82 -33.02 4.40
C TRP A 536 11.47 -34.51 4.59
N VAL A 537 11.41 -35.26 3.48
CA VAL A 537 11.00 -36.67 3.43
C VAL A 537 12.12 -37.56 2.88
N ALA A 538 12.04 -38.86 3.17
CA ALA A 538 12.89 -39.86 2.55
C ALA A 538 12.70 -39.86 1.02
N GLY A 539 13.78 -40.06 0.28
CA GLY A 539 13.79 -39.99 -1.18
C GLY A 539 15.16 -39.57 -1.74
N TRP A 540 15.21 -39.24 -3.02
CA TRP A 540 16.43 -38.78 -3.66
C TRP A 540 16.57 -37.27 -3.54
N HIS A 541 17.74 -36.82 -3.06
CA HIS A 541 18.03 -35.39 -2.90
C HIS A 541 19.45 -35.08 -3.41
N SER A 542 19.58 -34.00 -4.16
CA SER A 542 20.88 -33.37 -4.43
C SER A 542 21.27 -32.43 -3.28
N ASP A 543 22.56 -32.11 -3.20
CA ASP A 543 23.04 -31.10 -2.24
C ASP A 543 22.38 -29.73 -2.49
N ALA A 544 22.06 -29.40 -3.75
CA ALA A 544 21.35 -28.17 -4.11
C ALA A 544 19.90 -28.16 -3.58
N THR A 545 19.15 -29.26 -3.72
CA THR A 545 17.80 -29.40 -3.16
C THR A 545 17.82 -29.29 -1.63
N LEU A 546 18.79 -29.93 -0.97
CA LEU A 546 18.94 -29.87 0.49
C LEU A 546 19.27 -28.44 0.98
N GLU A 547 20.16 -27.74 0.29
CA GLU A 547 20.52 -26.35 0.58
C GLU A 547 19.35 -25.39 0.34
N HIS A 548 18.55 -25.64 -0.70
CA HIS A 548 17.34 -24.88 -0.98
C HIS A 548 16.33 -25.02 0.17
N ARG A 549 16.01 -26.25 0.57
CA ARG A 549 15.07 -26.51 1.68
C ARG A 549 15.59 -25.98 3.02
N ARG A 550 16.92 -26.00 3.23
CA ARG A 550 17.57 -25.34 4.37
C ARG A 550 17.20 -23.85 4.41
N THR A 551 17.37 -23.17 3.28
CA THR A 551 17.09 -21.73 3.14
C THR A 551 15.62 -21.40 3.38
N LEU A 552 14.70 -22.20 2.81
CA LEU A 552 13.27 -22.03 3.03
C LEU A 552 12.89 -22.23 4.49
N THR A 553 13.44 -23.26 5.15
CA THR A 553 13.20 -23.52 6.57
C THR A 553 13.72 -22.36 7.43
N GLU A 554 14.92 -21.84 7.15
CA GLU A 554 15.49 -20.70 7.89
C GLU A 554 14.64 -19.44 7.74
N ARG A 555 14.15 -19.16 6.53
CA ARG A 555 13.26 -18.04 6.25
C ARG A 555 11.93 -18.16 7.00
N ALA A 556 11.35 -19.35 7.08
CA ALA A 556 10.13 -19.62 7.84
C ALA A 556 10.25 -19.12 9.30
N TYR A 557 11.41 -19.38 9.92
CA TYR A 557 11.69 -18.92 11.27
C TYR A 557 11.85 -17.39 11.34
N HIS A 558 12.53 -16.79 10.37
CA HIS A 558 12.72 -15.33 10.34
C HIS A 558 11.37 -14.61 10.19
N ASP A 559 10.50 -15.12 9.32
CA ASP A 559 9.15 -14.59 9.08
C ASP A 559 8.26 -14.75 10.33
N ALA A 560 8.43 -15.84 11.10
CA ALA A 560 7.79 -16.03 12.41
C ALA A 560 8.42 -15.16 13.54
N GLY A 561 9.40 -14.31 13.21
CA GLY A 561 10.03 -13.36 14.13
C GLY A 561 11.29 -13.89 14.84
N PHE A 562 11.77 -15.09 14.51
CA PHE A 562 13.01 -15.69 15.02
C PHE A 562 14.21 -15.32 14.16
N ILE A 563 14.54 -14.03 14.10
CA ILE A 563 15.56 -13.46 13.19
C ILE A 563 17.00 -13.98 13.38
N HIS A 564 17.26 -14.70 14.47
CA HIS A 564 18.55 -15.33 14.77
C HIS A 564 18.52 -16.86 14.64
N ALA A 565 17.42 -17.40 14.12
CA ALA A 565 17.34 -18.79 13.77
C ALA A 565 18.31 -19.07 12.61
N SER A 566 18.94 -20.24 12.66
CA SER A 566 19.78 -20.75 11.58
C SER A 566 19.55 -22.23 11.40
N VAL A 567 19.61 -22.69 10.15
CA VAL A 567 19.38 -24.09 9.81
C VAL A 567 20.65 -24.66 9.21
N ARG A 568 21.09 -25.80 9.74
CA ARG A 568 22.23 -26.56 9.22
C ARG A 568 21.75 -27.93 8.77
N VAL A 569 22.10 -28.30 7.55
CA VAL A 569 21.85 -29.65 7.03
C VAL A 569 23.16 -30.42 7.04
N THR A 570 23.15 -31.60 7.64
CA THR A 570 24.29 -32.52 7.61
C THR A 570 23.84 -33.86 7.07
N ARG A 571 24.60 -34.39 6.12
CA ARG A 571 24.37 -35.69 5.52
C ARG A 571 25.35 -36.70 6.11
N SER A 572 24.85 -37.84 6.59
CA SER A 572 25.66 -38.96 7.07
C SER A 572 25.18 -40.25 6.40
N GLY A 573 25.78 -40.58 5.24
CA GLY A 573 25.32 -41.69 4.40
C GLY A 573 23.92 -41.41 3.81
N THR A 574 22.98 -42.33 4.06
CA THR A 574 21.57 -42.23 3.67
C THR A 574 20.70 -41.46 4.67
N HIS A 575 21.29 -40.87 5.71
CA HIS A 575 20.55 -40.08 6.70
C HIS A 575 20.84 -38.58 6.53
N VAL A 576 19.78 -37.77 6.54
CA VAL A 576 19.88 -36.31 6.60
C VAL A 576 19.45 -35.83 7.97
N VAL A 577 20.30 -35.03 8.62
CA VAL A 577 19.99 -34.38 9.89
C VAL A 577 19.90 -32.88 9.67
N VAL A 578 18.70 -32.33 9.85
CA VAL A 578 18.41 -30.90 9.81
C VAL A 578 18.46 -30.38 11.23
N THR A 579 19.51 -29.65 11.57
CA THR A 579 19.68 -29.03 12.90
C THR A 579 19.26 -27.57 12.82
N ILE A 580 18.23 -27.22 13.56
CA ILE A 580 17.71 -25.87 13.69
C ILE A 580 18.21 -25.29 15.01
N ASP A 581 18.93 -24.18 14.92
CA ASP A 581 19.29 -23.36 16.07
C ASP A 581 18.41 -22.12 16.04
N GLU A 582 17.35 -22.10 16.85
CA GLU A 582 16.28 -21.10 16.84
C GLU A 582 16.67 -19.71 17.39
N GLY A 583 17.96 -19.45 17.62
CA GLY A 583 18.35 -18.16 18.21
C GLY A 583 18.37 -18.16 19.73
N PHE A 584 18.65 -19.29 20.38
CA PHE A 584 18.58 -19.41 21.83
C PHE A 584 19.49 -18.40 22.54
N ILE A 585 18.90 -17.60 23.43
CA ILE A 585 19.63 -16.60 24.20
C ILE A 585 20.08 -17.20 25.52
N ALA A 586 21.39 -17.24 25.72
CA ALA A 586 22.01 -17.83 26.91
C ALA A 586 22.18 -16.83 28.06
N GLY A 587 21.91 -15.55 27.84
CA GLY A 587 21.96 -14.56 28.90
C GLY A 587 21.46 -13.17 28.48
N LEU A 588 21.21 -12.36 29.49
CA LEU A 588 20.86 -10.95 29.37
C LEU A 588 22.02 -10.10 29.88
N VAL A 589 22.44 -9.12 29.09
CA VAL A 589 23.41 -8.08 29.47
C VAL A 589 22.67 -6.77 29.59
N VAL A 590 22.76 -6.15 30.77
CA VAL A 590 22.18 -4.83 31.02
C VAL A 590 23.30 -3.80 31.05
N GLU A 591 23.27 -2.85 30.12
CA GLU A 591 24.24 -1.76 30.06
C GLU A 591 23.67 -0.48 30.67
N GLY A 592 24.50 0.35 31.31
CA GLY A 592 24.13 1.71 31.71
C GLY A 592 23.23 1.85 32.94
N ALA A 593 22.90 0.75 33.62
CA ALA A 593 22.10 0.71 34.84
C ALA A 593 22.94 0.99 36.11
N GLU A 594 23.50 2.21 36.24
CA GLU A 594 24.33 2.58 37.39
C GLU A 594 23.55 2.82 38.70
N ARG A 595 22.29 3.24 38.60
CA ARG A 595 21.41 3.60 39.74
C ARG A 595 20.06 2.88 39.71
N VAL A 596 19.67 2.33 38.57
CA VAL A 596 18.59 1.34 38.47
C VAL A 596 19.18 -0.02 38.82
N PRO A 597 18.68 -0.73 39.85
CA PRO A 597 19.19 -2.05 40.19
C PRO A 597 19.06 -3.02 39.02
N GLU A 598 20.18 -3.61 38.60
CA GLU A 598 20.22 -4.55 37.47
C GLU A 598 19.31 -5.76 37.71
N ASP A 599 19.25 -6.28 38.94
CA ASP A 599 18.39 -7.42 39.30
C ASP A 599 16.91 -7.16 38.99
N GLU A 600 16.46 -5.91 39.15
CA GLU A 600 15.08 -5.55 38.82
C GLU A 600 14.87 -5.41 37.32
N VAL A 601 15.86 -4.92 36.57
CA VAL A 601 15.78 -4.92 35.09
C VAL A 601 15.59 -6.35 34.60
N ARG A 602 16.38 -7.29 35.14
CA ARG A 602 16.31 -8.72 34.84
C ARG A 602 14.95 -9.33 35.22
N GLU A 603 14.45 -9.02 36.42
CA GLU A 603 13.14 -9.51 36.90
C GLU A 603 11.98 -9.02 36.00
N LEU A 604 12.03 -7.75 35.60
CA LEU A 604 10.94 -7.12 34.85
C LEU A 604 10.86 -7.55 33.39
N LEU A 605 12.01 -7.84 32.76
CA LEU A 605 12.04 -8.39 31.40
C LEU A 605 11.49 -9.81 31.35
N ARG A 606 11.34 -10.51 32.50
CA ARG A 606 10.90 -11.91 32.58
C ARG A 606 11.68 -12.83 31.63
N PHE A 607 12.93 -12.47 31.36
CA PHE A 607 13.79 -13.18 30.44
C PHE A 607 14.08 -14.58 30.96
N GLN A 608 13.73 -15.60 30.18
CA GLN A 608 14.08 -16.98 30.47
C GLN A 608 15.36 -17.33 29.73
N VAL A 609 16.44 -17.57 30.48
CA VAL A 609 17.70 -18.08 29.91
C VAL A 609 17.41 -19.40 29.20
N GLY A 610 17.82 -19.51 27.94
CA GLY A 610 17.58 -20.67 27.11
C GLY A 610 16.24 -20.67 26.37
N ALA A 611 15.56 -19.53 26.27
CA ALA A 611 14.44 -19.34 25.33
C ALA A 611 14.95 -18.84 23.96
N PRO A 612 14.26 -19.18 22.85
CA PRO A 612 14.59 -18.65 21.52
C PRO A 612 14.25 -17.16 21.44
N TYR A 613 15.07 -16.41 20.70
CA TYR A 613 14.82 -14.98 20.48
C TYR A 613 13.72 -14.77 19.46
N ASN A 614 12.62 -14.15 19.90
CA ASN A 614 11.51 -13.74 19.05
C ASN A 614 11.29 -12.23 19.17
N VAL A 615 11.33 -11.51 18.04
CA VAL A 615 11.24 -10.04 17.99
C VAL A 615 9.97 -9.51 18.66
N ALA A 616 8.81 -10.13 18.42
CA ALA A 616 7.54 -9.69 18.98
C ALA A 616 7.53 -9.84 20.52
N THR A 617 7.88 -11.04 21.00
CA THR A 617 7.88 -11.34 22.45
C THR A 617 8.89 -10.48 23.23
N HIS A 618 10.08 -10.26 22.67
CA HIS A 618 11.12 -9.45 23.31
C HIS A 618 10.79 -7.96 23.25
N GLY A 619 10.14 -7.50 22.17
CA GLY A 619 9.58 -6.16 22.05
C GLY A 619 8.57 -5.85 23.16
N GLU A 620 7.60 -6.73 23.38
CA GLU A 620 6.61 -6.59 24.46
C GLU A 620 7.24 -6.57 25.87
N ALA A 621 8.26 -7.41 26.09
CA ALA A 621 9.01 -7.42 27.34
C ALA A 621 9.75 -6.10 27.58
N LEU A 622 10.37 -5.53 26.54
CA LEU A 622 11.05 -4.23 26.61
C LEU A 622 10.06 -3.09 26.90
N GLU A 623 8.89 -3.08 26.27
CA GLU A 623 7.84 -2.09 26.55
C GLU A 623 7.36 -2.18 28.00
N THR A 624 7.17 -3.40 28.51
CA THR A 624 6.80 -3.65 29.91
C THR A 624 7.87 -3.15 30.88
N LEU A 625 9.15 -3.37 30.58
CA LEU A 625 10.28 -2.86 31.35
C LEU A 625 10.25 -1.32 31.41
N ILE A 626 10.12 -0.66 30.25
CA ILE A 626 10.09 0.80 30.14
C ILE A 626 8.96 1.37 31.00
N ALA A 627 7.76 0.80 30.91
CA ALA A 627 6.60 1.25 31.67
C ALA A 627 6.81 1.16 33.19
N LYS A 628 7.41 0.06 33.67
CA LYS A 628 7.61 -0.17 35.12
C LYS A 628 8.78 0.63 35.69
N LEU A 629 9.92 0.68 34.99
CA LEU A 629 11.08 1.43 35.46
C LEU A 629 10.82 2.94 35.46
N SER A 630 10.12 3.46 34.46
CA SER A 630 9.74 4.88 34.42
C SER A 630 8.80 5.28 35.56
N ALA A 631 7.96 4.36 36.04
CA ALA A 631 7.11 4.57 37.20
C ALA A 631 7.87 4.53 38.54
N LYS A 632 8.86 3.64 38.67
CA LYS A 632 9.56 3.38 39.93
C LYS A 632 10.83 4.23 40.14
N TYR A 633 11.66 4.37 39.11
CA TYR A 633 13.00 4.95 39.22
C TYR A 633 13.09 6.34 38.57
N ARG A 634 13.36 7.37 39.37
CA ARG A 634 13.60 8.72 38.86
C ARG A 634 14.88 8.82 38.01
N ALA A 635 15.86 7.97 38.30
CA ALA A 635 17.09 7.91 37.52
C ALA A 635 16.83 7.35 36.13
N PHE A 636 15.82 6.52 35.91
CA PHE A 636 15.54 5.96 34.59
C PHE A 636 15.09 7.04 33.58
N LYS A 637 15.66 7.01 32.37
CA LYS A 637 15.29 7.88 31.24
C LYS A 637 14.68 7.07 30.11
N ALA A 638 15.33 6.00 29.68
CA ALA A 638 14.88 5.12 28.61
C ALA A 638 15.51 3.73 28.75
N ALA A 639 14.91 2.74 28.09
CA ALA A 639 15.56 1.48 27.78
C ALA A 639 15.49 1.27 26.27
N THR A 640 16.55 0.74 25.68
CA THR A 640 16.60 0.41 24.26
C THR A 640 17.25 -0.95 24.10
N GLU A 641 16.67 -1.79 23.26
CA GLU A 641 17.34 -2.99 22.79
C GLU A 641 18.49 -2.59 21.85
N VAL A 642 19.68 -3.14 22.13
CA VAL A 642 20.85 -3.00 21.26
C VAL A 642 20.88 -4.13 20.23
N GLY A 643 20.23 -5.25 20.53
CA GLY A 643 20.15 -6.46 19.72
C GLY A 643 20.72 -7.67 20.46
N VAL A 644 20.92 -8.75 19.72
CA VAL A 644 21.60 -9.95 20.20
C VAL A 644 23.07 -9.89 19.81
N GLN A 645 23.97 -9.97 20.80
CA GLN A 645 25.41 -10.04 20.58
C GLN A 645 25.91 -11.47 20.77
N GLU A 646 26.69 -11.96 19.82
CA GLU A 646 27.35 -13.26 19.95
C GLU A 646 28.76 -13.08 20.54
N THR A 647 28.99 -13.65 21.72
CA THR A 647 30.29 -13.62 22.40
C THR A 647 30.75 -15.05 22.68
N ARG A 648 31.81 -15.49 22.01
CA ARG A 648 32.38 -16.85 22.18
C ARG A 648 31.37 -17.98 21.94
N GLY A 649 30.50 -17.84 20.94
CA GLY A 649 29.46 -18.82 20.59
C GLY A 649 28.24 -18.79 21.53
N VAL A 650 28.12 -17.77 22.37
CA VAL A 650 27.00 -17.57 23.28
C VAL A 650 26.25 -16.31 22.83
N ARG A 651 24.96 -16.44 22.54
CA ARG A 651 24.10 -15.31 22.18
C ARG A 651 23.56 -14.64 23.44
N LEU A 652 23.81 -13.33 23.56
CA LEU A 652 23.42 -12.50 24.70
C LEU A 652 22.46 -11.42 24.21
N TRP A 653 21.29 -11.31 24.83
CA TRP A 653 20.37 -10.21 24.59
C TRP A 653 20.89 -8.98 25.33
N VAL A 654 21.11 -7.87 24.63
CA VAL A 654 21.70 -6.65 25.21
C VAL A 654 20.65 -5.56 25.30
N VAL A 655 20.31 -5.19 26.54
CA VAL A 655 19.39 -4.09 26.84
C VAL A 655 20.17 -2.96 27.48
N ARG A 656 20.11 -1.78 26.87
CA ARG A 656 20.77 -0.58 27.39
C ARG A 656 19.76 0.28 28.15
N ILE A 657 20.08 0.57 29.40
CA ILE A 657 19.38 1.50 30.27
C ILE A 657 20.07 2.86 30.19
N GLU A 658 19.31 3.89 29.84
CA GLU A 658 19.78 5.27 29.91
C GLU A 658 19.27 5.92 31.19
N GLU A 659 20.14 6.57 31.96
CA GLU A 659 19.77 7.22 33.21
C GLU A 659 19.99 8.75 33.22
N SER A 660 19.07 9.48 33.87
CA SER A 660 19.08 10.94 34.04
C SER A 660 20.06 11.40 35.13
N PRO A 661 21.04 12.29 34.88
CA PRO A 661 22.05 12.67 35.88
C PRO A 661 21.45 13.31 37.16
N PRO A 662 22.13 13.21 38.32
CA PRO A 662 21.61 13.61 39.63
C PRO A 662 21.37 15.13 39.78
N LEU A 663 22.10 15.97 39.04
CA LEU A 663 21.87 17.41 38.93
C LEU A 663 21.89 17.81 37.46
N GLN A 664 20.73 18.14 36.88
CA GLN A 664 20.66 18.71 35.54
C GLN A 664 20.74 20.24 35.62
N LEU A 665 21.97 20.77 35.57
CA LEU A 665 22.20 22.13 35.08
C LEU A 665 21.98 22.11 33.56
N ALA A 666 20.72 22.21 33.14
CA ALA A 666 20.37 22.26 31.73
C ALA A 666 20.67 23.66 31.17
N TRP A 667 21.96 23.92 30.94
CA TRP A 667 22.40 25.04 30.11
C TRP A 667 22.22 24.61 28.66
N SER A 668 21.02 24.81 28.12
CA SER A 668 20.78 24.65 26.69
C SER A 668 20.77 26.05 26.08
N PRO A 669 21.91 26.58 25.58
CA PRO A 669 21.86 27.73 24.69
C PRO A 669 21.00 27.32 23.51
N ILE A 670 19.78 27.86 23.43
CA ILE A 670 18.93 27.68 22.26
C ILE A 670 19.48 28.69 21.27
N LEU A 671 20.47 28.29 20.48
CA LEU A 671 20.85 28.98 19.24
C LEU A 671 20.08 28.29 18.12
N ASN A 672 18.93 28.84 17.75
CA ASN A 672 18.12 28.29 16.67
C ASN A 672 18.01 29.31 15.54
N LEU A 673 18.54 28.98 14.38
CA LEU A 673 18.40 29.81 13.18
C LEU A 673 17.18 29.32 12.43
N THR A 674 16.10 30.10 12.43
CA THR A 674 14.92 29.77 11.61
C THR A 674 14.71 30.84 10.55
N ARG A 675 14.34 30.41 9.33
CA ARG A 675 14.04 31.34 8.22
C ARG A 675 12.90 32.32 8.57
N VAL A 676 12.01 31.93 9.48
CA VAL A 676 10.83 32.72 9.90
C VAL A 676 11.15 33.69 11.04
N HIS A 677 11.91 33.24 12.05
CA HIS A 677 12.14 34.01 13.28
C HIS A 677 13.56 34.61 13.40
N GLY A 678 14.47 34.30 12.47
CA GLY A 678 15.87 34.74 12.53
C GLY A 678 16.68 33.90 13.53
N VAL A 679 17.69 34.53 14.14
CA VAL A 679 18.46 33.93 15.24
C VAL A 679 17.58 33.95 16.50
N GLU A 680 17.32 32.79 17.06
CA GLU A 680 16.77 32.64 18.40
C GLU A 680 17.94 32.39 19.35
N ILE A 681 18.10 33.21 20.39
CA ILE A 681 19.10 33.01 21.44
C ILE A 681 18.35 32.91 22.77
N GLY A 682 18.10 31.70 23.24
CA GLY A 682 17.47 31.44 24.52
C GLY A 682 18.48 30.95 25.56
N MET A 683 18.40 31.49 26.76
CA MET A 683 18.99 30.87 27.95
C MET A 683 17.88 30.13 28.70
N GLY A 684 18.11 28.89 29.13
CA GLY A 684 17.29 28.22 30.14
C GLY A 684 18.09 28.20 31.44
N ALA A 685 17.49 28.53 32.59
CA ALA A 685 18.17 28.51 33.88
C ALA A 685 17.53 27.51 34.86
N LEU A 686 18.35 27.16 35.86
CA LEU A 686 18.17 26.25 37.00
C LEU A 686 16.79 25.59 37.16
N THR A 687 16.78 24.26 37.04
CA THR A 687 15.81 23.45 37.79
C THR A 687 16.47 22.98 39.08
N HIS A 688 16.14 23.62 40.21
CA HIS A 688 16.46 23.04 41.51
C HIS A 688 15.46 21.92 41.77
N ARG A 689 15.81 20.69 41.39
CA ARG A 689 15.11 19.47 41.83
C ARG A 689 15.48 19.22 43.29
N GLY A 690 14.80 19.91 44.21
CA GLY A 690 15.10 19.83 45.64
C GLY A 690 15.05 18.40 46.17
N SER A 691 16.08 18.05 46.94
CA SER A 691 16.12 16.86 47.79
C SER A 691 14.99 16.94 48.82
N ALA A 692 14.25 15.84 49.01
CA ALA A 692 13.23 15.59 50.04
C ALA A 692 11.83 16.25 49.94
N SER A 693 11.53 17.23 49.08
CA SER A 693 10.15 17.76 48.97
C SER A 693 9.56 17.63 47.55
N ARG A 694 8.28 17.23 47.48
CA ARG A 694 7.47 16.95 46.27
C ARG A 694 7.20 18.18 45.37
N SER A 695 8.12 19.14 45.33
CA SER A 695 7.95 20.46 44.70
C SER A 695 9.13 20.82 43.79
N HIS A 696 8.80 21.38 42.63
CA HIS A 696 9.72 21.96 41.66
C HIS A 696 9.64 23.48 41.72
N VAL A 697 10.79 24.13 41.83
CA VAL A 697 10.93 25.54 41.47
C VAL A 697 11.51 25.56 40.05
N LEU A 698 10.71 26.03 39.09
CA LEU A 698 11.06 26.18 37.68
C LEU A 698 11.26 27.68 37.41
N GLY A 699 12.51 28.12 37.32
CA GLY A 699 12.85 29.46 36.85
C GLY A 699 13.31 29.42 35.40
N LYS A 700 12.44 29.71 34.43
CA LYS A 700 12.83 29.83 33.02
C LYS A 700 12.89 31.30 32.61
N VAL A 701 14.09 31.79 32.34
CA VAL A 701 14.30 33.13 31.76
C VAL A 701 14.64 32.98 30.28
N SER A 702 13.63 32.98 29.42
CA SER A 702 13.85 32.91 27.97
C SER A 702 13.94 34.31 27.36
N TYR A 703 15.14 34.72 27.01
CA TYR A 703 15.39 35.85 26.12
C TYR A 703 15.20 35.40 24.66
N LEU A 704 14.66 36.26 23.79
CA LEU A 704 14.57 36.00 22.34
C LEU A 704 14.72 37.32 21.59
N MET A 705 15.83 37.48 20.87
CA MET A 705 16.13 38.67 20.08
C MET A 705 16.09 38.34 18.59
N ARG A 706 15.20 38.98 17.82
CA ARG A 706 15.07 38.75 16.37
C ARG A 706 15.70 39.89 15.58
N THR A 707 16.57 39.56 14.63
CA THR A 707 17.13 40.52 13.68
C THR A 707 16.67 40.13 12.26
N ARG A 708 15.84 40.97 11.60
CA ARG A 708 15.52 40.81 10.16
C ARG A 708 16.45 41.66 9.30
N ARG A 709 16.83 41.13 8.14
CA ARG A 709 17.94 41.60 7.27
C ARG A 709 17.74 42.97 6.57
N ARG A 710 16.65 43.72 6.82
CA ARG A 710 16.51 45.05 6.19
C ARG A 710 15.95 46.19 7.04
N ASP A 711 14.88 46.08 7.84
CA ASP A 711 14.28 47.32 8.44
C ASP A 711 13.66 47.22 9.86
N GLY A 712 14.06 46.30 10.75
CA GLY A 712 13.56 46.35 12.14
C GLY A 712 13.99 45.21 13.07
N LYS A 713 14.04 45.52 14.39
CA LYS A 713 14.32 44.57 15.48
C LYS A 713 12.99 44.15 16.11
N ASP A 714 12.74 42.84 16.22
CA ASP A 714 11.58 42.30 16.95
C ASP A 714 12.10 41.65 18.24
N LEU A 715 11.70 42.20 19.40
CA LEU A 715 12.17 41.75 20.70
C LEU A 715 11.07 40.97 21.41
N ARG A 716 11.36 39.71 21.75
CA ARG A 716 10.48 38.88 22.58
C ARG A 716 11.20 38.49 23.85
N VAL A 717 10.82 39.10 24.97
CA VAL A 717 11.33 38.68 26.28
C VAL A 717 10.24 37.90 27.01
N ASN A 718 10.56 36.68 27.43
CA ASN A 718 9.66 35.81 28.18
C ASN A 718 10.31 35.44 29.52
N TYR A 719 9.84 36.07 30.59
CA TYR A 719 10.18 35.66 31.94
C TYR A 719 9.12 34.68 32.45
N LEU A 720 9.56 33.57 33.02
CA LEU A 720 8.71 32.57 33.64
C LEU A 720 9.30 32.13 34.97
N ALA A 721 8.62 32.44 36.06
CA ALA A 721 8.87 31.83 37.36
C ALA A 721 7.66 30.97 37.71
N ALA A 722 7.88 29.68 38.00
CA ALA A 722 6.81 28.77 38.38
C ALA A 722 7.22 27.94 39.59
N TYR A 723 6.30 27.79 40.53
CA TYR A 723 6.36 26.79 41.58
C TYR A 723 5.32 25.73 41.25
N ILE A 724 5.73 24.47 41.06
CA ILE A 724 4.84 23.36 40.71
C ILE A 724 5.02 22.23 41.72
N ARG A 725 3.93 21.79 42.35
CA ARG A 725 3.91 20.69 43.30
C ARG A 725 3.09 19.53 42.74
N HIS A 726 3.61 18.31 42.82
CA HIS A 726 2.84 17.11 42.49
C HIS A 726 1.89 16.78 43.63
N LEU A 727 0.63 16.51 43.30
CA LEU A 727 -0.43 16.17 44.24
C LEU A 727 -0.48 14.65 44.51
N THR A 728 -0.05 13.83 43.55
CA THR A 728 -0.08 12.36 43.63
C THR A 728 1.34 11.76 43.58
N ALA A 729 1.52 10.59 44.20
CA ALA A 729 2.78 9.85 44.15
C ALA A 729 3.12 9.37 42.72
N SER A 730 2.10 9.02 41.94
CA SER A 730 2.19 8.67 40.51
C SER A 730 2.49 9.87 39.59
N ARG A 731 2.62 11.09 40.15
CA ARG A 731 2.81 12.35 39.39
C ARG A 731 1.70 12.66 38.38
N SER A 732 0.57 11.98 38.48
CA SER A 732 -0.59 12.17 37.62
C SER A 732 -1.29 13.51 37.85
N ALA A 733 -1.05 14.22 38.95
CA ALA A 733 -1.66 15.52 39.18
C ALA A 733 -0.67 16.54 39.75
N GLN A 734 -0.81 17.81 39.34
CA GLN A 734 0.05 18.92 39.74
C GLN A 734 -0.77 20.19 40.01
N VAL A 735 -0.32 20.97 40.98
CA VAL A 735 -0.77 22.34 41.21
C VAL A 735 0.43 23.27 41.09
N GLY A 736 0.27 24.45 40.50
CA GLY A 736 1.34 25.42 40.45
C GLY A 736 0.87 26.86 40.40
N VAL A 737 1.76 27.74 40.83
CA VAL A 737 1.64 29.20 40.67
C VAL A 737 2.73 29.63 39.71
N ARG A 738 2.37 30.48 38.77
CA ARG A 738 3.24 30.88 37.67
C ARG A 738 3.13 32.38 37.44
N TRP A 739 4.26 33.07 37.39
CA TRP A 739 4.34 34.45 36.94
C TRP A 739 4.98 34.44 35.56
N SER A 740 4.30 35.05 34.58
CA SER A 740 4.86 35.27 33.26
C SER A 740 4.83 36.74 32.86
N ARG A 741 5.91 37.21 32.23
CA ARG A 741 5.92 38.44 31.43
C ARG A 741 6.27 38.09 29.99
N ARG A 742 5.45 38.55 29.04
CA ARG A 742 5.62 38.31 27.61
C ARG A 742 5.55 39.62 26.85
N THR A 743 6.64 40.00 26.21
CA THR A 743 6.65 41.12 25.25
C THR A 743 6.65 40.57 23.82
N ARG A 744 5.85 41.15 22.94
CA ARG A 744 5.80 40.86 21.50
C ARG A 744 5.78 42.16 20.72
N SER A 745 6.67 42.30 19.74
CA SER A 745 6.46 43.24 18.65
C SER A 745 5.83 42.51 17.46
N HIS A 746 4.83 43.12 16.82
CA HIS A 746 4.28 42.67 15.56
C HIS A 746 4.49 43.77 14.51
N ARG A 747 4.98 43.37 13.34
CA ARG A 747 5.00 44.21 12.14
C ARG A 747 4.16 43.52 11.08
N TRP A 748 3.02 44.12 10.76
CA TRP A 748 2.15 43.63 9.70
C TRP A 748 2.81 43.90 8.34
N GLN A 749 2.79 42.94 7.41
CA GLN A 749 3.33 43.13 6.05
C GLN A 749 2.25 42.71 5.05
N GLY A 750 1.37 43.64 4.70
CA GLY A 750 0.39 43.45 3.64
C GLY A 750 1.05 43.45 2.27
N ASP A 751 0.58 42.59 1.37
CA ASP A 751 1.16 42.34 0.04
C ASP A 751 0.74 43.40 -1.02
N LYS A 752 0.46 44.64 -0.61
CA LYS A 752 0.05 45.73 -1.51
C LYS A 752 0.73 47.06 -1.14
N SER A 753 1.18 47.75 -2.18
CA SER A 753 2.09 48.90 -2.25
C SER A 753 1.64 50.23 -1.59
N SER A 754 0.81 50.22 -0.56
CA SER A 754 0.25 51.46 0.01
C SER A 754 0.23 51.58 1.54
N PHE A 755 0.82 50.65 2.30
CA PHE A 755 0.83 50.73 3.76
C PHE A 755 2.24 50.95 4.33
N SER A 756 2.45 52.11 4.96
CA SER A 756 3.64 52.38 5.80
C SER A 756 3.40 51.89 7.24
N PHE A 757 4.41 51.28 7.85
CA PHE A 757 4.26 50.41 9.03
C PHE A 757 4.34 51.17 10.38
N SER A 758 3.38 50.97 11.30
CA SER A 758 3.63 51.09 12.76
C SER A 758 4.05 49.73 13.33
N THR A 759 4.95 49.74 14.31
CA THR A 759 5.32 48.52 15.05
C THR A 759 4.42 48.44 16.27
N ASP A 760 3.58 47.42 16.35
CA ASP A 760 2.71 47.27 17.52
C ASP A 760 3.45 46.44 18.58
N PHE A 761 3.74 47.06 19.72
CA PHE A 761 4.40 46.41 20.85
C PHE A 761 3.39 46.05 21.92
N PHE A 762 3.10 44.76 22.10
CA PHE A 762 2.25 44.25 23.16
C PHE A 762 3.08 43.63 24.27
N SER A 763 2.82 44.00 25.51
CA SER A 763 3.37 43.32 26.68
C SER A 763 2.25 42.83 27.59
N SER A 764 2.33 41.58 28.01
CA SER A 764 1.38 40.92 28.90
C SER A 764 2.11 40.40 30.11
N GLU A 765 1.72 40.81 31.31
CA GLU A 765 2.39 40.44 32.55
C GLU A 765 1.41 40.09 33.66
N GLY A 766 1.64 38.99 34.36
CA GLY A 766 0.90 38.71 35.59
C GLY A 766 0.92 37.24 36.00
N PRO A 767 0.34 36.93 37.17
CA PRO A 767 0.29 35.59 37.70
C PRO A 767 -0.86 34.74 37.12
N ASP A 768 -0.67 33.43 37.11
CA ASP A 768 -1.74 32.45 36.98
C ASP A 768 -1.53 31.24 37.92
N VAL A 769 -2.64 30.70 38.38
CA VAL A 769 -2.70 29.42 39.11
C VAL A 769 -3.10 28.35 38.11
N LEU A 770 -2.42 27.21 38.14
CA LEU A 770 -2.69 26.09 37.25
C LEU A 770 -2.90 24.80 38.04
N LEU A 771 -3.83 23.98 37.57
CA LEU A 771 -4.04 22.60 37.95
C LEU A 771 -3.87 21.74 36.71
N ARG A 772 -3.17 20.62 36.85
CA ARG A 772 -2.93 19.67 35.76
C ARG A 772 -3.21 18.26 36.26
N ALA A 773 -3.85 17.44 35.46
CA ALA A 773 -4.07 16.04 35.73
C ALA A 773 -3.89 15.21 34.46
N ALA A 774 -3.17 14.09 34.54
CA ALA A 774 -3.17 13.03 33.54
C ALA A 774 -4.30 12.06 33.88
N LEU A 775 -5.25 11.92 32.96
CA LEU A 775 -6.42 11.06 33.06
C LEU A 775 -6.17 9.76 32.29
N GLY A 776 -5.08 9.07 32.64
CA GLY A 776 -4.55 7.91 31.92
C GLY A 776 -3.30 8.24 31.08
N GLY A 777 -2.65 7.22 30.52
CA GLY A 777 -1.40 7.38 29.76
C GLY A 777 -1.52 8.24 28.48
N ARG A 778 -2.74 8.48 28.00
CA ARG A 778 -3.03 9.16 26.73
C ARG A 778 -3.78 10.47 26.86
N VAL A 779 -4.28 10.84 28.05
CA VAL A 779 -5.16 12.01 28.23
C VAL A 779 -4.64 12.91 29.33
N ALA A 780 -4.62 14.23 29.09
CA ALA A 780 -4.25 15.24 30.08
C ALA A 780 -5.23 16.41 30.09
N LEU A 781 -5.54 16.89 31.28
CA LEU A 781 -6.38 18.06 31.55
C LEU A 781 -5.55 19.14 32.25
N GLU A 782 -5.70 20.38 31.82
CA GLU A 782 -5.12 21.56 32.44
C GLU A 782 -6.21 22.62 32.66
N ALA A 783 -6.36 23.06 33.91
CA ALA A 783 -7.21 24.19 34.27
C ALA A 783 -6.33 25.35 34.77
N LYS A 784 -6.64 26.57 34.33
CA LYS A 784 -5.90 27.78 34.68
C LYS A 784 -6.84 28.91 35.02
N VAL A 785 -6.47 29.69 36.04
CA VAL A 785 -7.11 30.96 36.36
C VAL A 785 -6.01 31.99 36.57
N GLY A 786 -6.13 33.17 35.96
CA GLY A 786 -5.06 34.15 36.01
C GLY A 786 -5.51 35.57 35.76
N TYR A 787 -4.56 36.47 36.02
CA TYR A 787 -4.65 37.90 35.78
C TYR A 787 -3.47 38.33 34.91
N LYS A 788 -3.72 39.16 33.89
CA LYS A 788 -2.66 39.79 33.08
C LYS A 788 -2.92 41.29 32.98
N ALA A 789 -1.90 42.09 33.23
CA ALA A 789 -1.81 43.46 32.77
C ALA A 789 -1.28 43.45 31.33
N ASP A 790 -2.04 44.03 30.41
CA ASP A 790 -1.77 44.06 28.98
C ASP A 790 -1.54 45.52 28.55
N ARG A 791 -0.33 45.83 28.06
CA ARG A 791 0.06 47.17 27.62
C ARG A 791 0.46 47.16 26.15
N SER A 792 0.02 48.16 25.41
CA SER A 792 0.58 48.54 24.11
C SER A 792 1.61 49.66 24.32
N LEU A 793 2.85 49.46 23.90
CA LEU A 793 3.97 50.36 24.20
C LEU A 793 4.15 51.50 23.16
N GLU A 794 3.39 51.52 22.05
CA GLU A 794 3.53 52.56 21.02
C GLU A 794 2.18 53.01 20.45
N ARG A 795 2.10 54.25 19.93
CA ARG A 795 0.89 54.81 19.28
C ARG A 795 0.53 54.01 18.03
N VAL A 796 -0.33 53.03 18.23
CA VAL A 796 -0.99 52.20 17.22
C VAL A 796 -1.70 53.12 16.20
N LEU A 797 -1.32 53.03 14.93
CA LEU A 797 -2.06 53.51 13.74
C LEU A 797 -2.08 55.02 13.46
N SER A 798 -0.94 55.72 13.36
CA SER A 798 -0.92 57.12 12.89
C SER A 798 -0.87 57.30 11.35
N HIS A 799 -0.64 56.24 10.55
CA HIS A 799 -0.29 56.37 9.11
C HIS A 799 -0.98 55.38 8.16
N VAL A 800 -2.18 54.91 8.49
CA VAL A 800 -2.93 53.98 7.64
C VAL A 800 -4.22 54.71 7.23
N ASP A 801 -4.50 54.82 5.93
CA ASP A 801 -5.76 55.35 5.38
C ASP A 801 -6.61 54.17 4.82
N GLY A 802 -7.92 54.16 5.11
CA GLY A 802 -8.89 53.22 4.52
C GLY A 802 -9.89 52.57 5.50
N ALA A 803 -11.01 52.07 4.96
CA ALA A 803 -12.17 51.53 5.70
C ALA A 803 -11.87 50.32 6.62
N ASN A 804 -10.73 49.66 6.46
CA ASN A 804 -10.29 48.57 7.36
C ASN A 804 -9.64 49.08 8.66
N LEU A 805 -9.33 50.39 8.79
CA LEU A 805 -8.77 50.95 10.03
C LEU A 805 -9.76 50.97 11.17
N ASP A 806 -11.00 51.35 10.92
CA ASP A 806 -11.95 51.57 12.01
C ASP A 806 -12.23 50.24 12.73
N VAL A 807 -12.20 49.12 12.02
CA VAL A 807 -12.31 47.78 12.61
C VAL A 807 -11.09 47.42 13.47
N LEU A 808 -9.88 47.82 13.06
CA LEU A 808 -8.63 47.52 13.78
C LEU A 808 -8.37 48.48 14.96
N ARG A 809 -8.63 49.79 14.78
CA ARG A 809 -8.55 50.81 15.84
C ARG A 809 -9.50 50.49 16.98
N ASN A 810 -10.72 50.09 16.66
CA ASN A 810 -11.73 49.77 17.68
C ASN A 810 -11.44 48.45 18.43
N ARG A 811 -10.40 47.68 18.04
CA ARG A 811 -10.08 46.36 18.61
C ARG A 811 -8.69 46.24 19.24
N ALA A 812 -7.87 47.28 19.15
CA ALA A 812 -6.57 47.33 19.79
C ALA A 812 -6.69 47.95 21.19
N ILE A 813 -6.16 47.24 22.19
CA ILE A 813 -6.16 47.73 23.58
C ILE A 813 -4.81 48.39 23.87
N SER A 814 -4.82 49.67 24.20
CA SER A 814 -3.59 50.44 24.47
C SER A 814 -3.05 50.22 25.88
N ASP A 815 -3.92 50.13 26.89
CA ASP A 815 -3.55 49.75 28.25
C ASP A 815 -4.79 49.16 28.95
N GLY A 816 -4.62 48.04 29.64
CA GLY A 816 -5.69 47.42 30.41
C GLY A 816 -5.25 46.16 31.13
N SER A 817 -6.21 45.46 31.69
CA SER A 817 -5.97 44.18 32.36
C SER A 817 -7.01 43.15 31.98
N ARG A 818 -6.73 41.87 32.20
CA ARG A 818 -7.71 40.81 32.01
C ARG A 818 -7.62 39.76 33.09
N THR A 819 -8.80 39.35 33.54
CA THR A 819 -8.98 38.15 34.36
C THR A 819 -9.52 37.05 33.45
N TYR A 820 -8.94 35.85 33.51
CA TYR A 820 -9.33 34.76 32.61
C TYR A 820 -9.34 33.40 33.31
N GLY A 821 -10.23 32.54 32.86
CA GLY A 821 -10.24 31.11 33.11
C GLY A 821 -9.96 30.36 31.81
N ARG A 822 -9.16 29.30 31.88
CA ARG A 822 -8.82 28.46 30.73
C ARG A 822 -8.86 26.99 31.11
N LEU A 823 -9.49 26.19 30.26
CA LEU A 823 -9.47 24.75 30.30
C LEU A 823 -8.79 24.22 29.04
N ARG A 824 -7.90 23.23 29.18
CA ARG A 824 -7.24 22.57 28.07
C ARG A 824 -7.26 21.07 28.26
N LEU A 825 -7.78 20.37 27.26
CA LEU A 825 -7.73 18.91 27.14
C LEU A 825 -6.67 18.55 26.09
N THR A 826 -5.86 17.54 26.36
CA THR A 826 -4.87 17.00 25.42
C THR A 826 -5.02 15.48 25.36
N VAL A 827 -5.08 14.93 24.15
CA VAL A 827 -5.12 13.50 23.88
C VAL A 827 -3.91 13.16 23.00
N ASP A 828 -3.14 12.14 23.35
CA ASP A 828 -1.98 11.68 22.59
C ASP A 828 -2.00 10.15 22.50
N ALA A 829 -2.34 9.65 21.32
CA ALA A 829 -2.41 8.24 20.97
C ALA A 829 -1.44 7.91 19.83
N ARG A 830 -0.36 8.68 19.67
CA ARG A 830 0.71 8.40 18.71
C ARG A 830 1.54 7.20 19.17
N ASP A 831 2.04 6.43 18.22
CA ASP A 831 2.93 5.27 18.46
C ASP A 831 4.20 5.63 19.23
N THR A 832 4.89 6.69 18.82
CA THR A 832 6.02 7.27 19.51
C THR A 832 5.51 8.34 20.47
N GLN A 833 5.18 7.90 21.68
CA GLN A 833 4.67 8.78 22.73
C GLN A 833 5.75 9.75 23.22
N VAL A 834 5.38 11.02 23.38
CA VAL A 834 6.25 12.06 23.98
C VAL A 834 5.67 12.57 25.32
N MET A 835 4.54 12.03 25.75
CA MET A 835 3.78 12.53 26.90
C MET A 835 4.26 11.94 28.23
N GLY A 836 5.12 12.68 28.91
CA GLY A 836 5.27 12.60 30.38
C GLY A 836 4.73 13.88 31.02
N VAL A 837 4.16 13.80 32.23
CA VAL A 837 3.67 14.99 32.98
C VAL A 837 4.79 16.02 33.24
N GLU A 838 6.06 15.59 33.19
CA GLU A 838 7.24 16.45 33.25
C GLU A 838 7.48 17.27 31.95
N ASN A 839 7.00 16.78 30.80
CA ASN A 839 7.17 17.41 29.48
C ASN A 839 6.00 18.31 29.05
N MET A 840 4.88 18.29 29.78
CA MET A 840 3.67 19.10 29.50
C MET A 840 3.90 20.63 29.52
N ALA A 841 4.99 21.12 30.09
CA ALA A 841 5.36 22.55 30.01
C ALA A 841 5.91 22.95 28.62
N PHE A 842 6.36 21.98 27.82
CA PHE A 842 7.08 22.19 26.56
C PHE A 842 6.61 21.27 25.43
N VAL A 843 5.36 20.79 25.45
CA VAL A 843 4.72 20.16 24.27
C VAL A 843 4.43 21.24 23.23
N VAL A 844 5.49 21.86 22.72
CA VAL A 844 5.55 22.24 21.32
C VAL A 844 5.81 20.90 20.65
N ALA A 845 4.85 20.39 19.88
CA ALA A 845 5.04 19.22 19.04
C ALA A 845 6.32 19.43 18.22
N ARG A 846 7.46 18.92 18.70
CA ARG A 846 8.67 18.87 17.89
C ARG A 846 8.31 17.90 16.78
N PRO A 847 8.34 18.31 15.50
CA PRO A 847 8.05 17.41 14.38
C PRO A 847 9.09 16.29 14.22
N SER A 848 10.07 16.18 15.13
CA SER A 848 11.21 15.28 15.03
C SER A 848 11.07 14.07 15.95
N LEU A 849 10.71 12.95 15.33
CA LEU A 849 11.14 11.56 15.54
C LEU A 849 9.95 10.66 15.20
N GLN A 850 9.99 10.09 14.00
CA GLN A 850 9.36 8.83 13.57
C GLN A 850 7.94 8.49 14.07
N VAL A 851 7.03 9.47 14.22
CA VAL A 851 5.60 9.13 14.40
C VAL A 851 5.09 8.56 13.09
N ARG A 852 4.73 7.27 13.10
CA ARG A 852 4.26 6.54 11.92
C ARG A 852 2.75 6.35 11.94
N SER A 853 2.16 6.25 13.12
CA SER A 853 0.74 5.99 13.32
C SER A 853 0.18 6.67 14.57
N GLY A 854 -1.14 6.82 14.60
CA GLY A 854 -1.90 7.34 15.73
C GLY A 854 -2.26 8.83 15.62
N ALA A 855 -2.77 9.42 16.70
CA ALA A 855 -3.32 10.77 16.67
C ALA A 855 -2.96 11.60 17.91
N TRP A 856 -2.90 12.92 17.74
CA TRP A 856 -2.73 13.90 18.80
C TRP A 856 -3.78 14.99 18.67
N MET A 857 -4.38 15.41 19.78
CA MET A 857 -5.38 16.46 19.83
C MET A 857 -5.19 17.35 21.05
N GLN A 858 -5.44 18.64 20.88
CA GLN A 858 -5.53 19.63 21.94
C GLN A 858 -6.76 20.52 21.74
N LEU A 859 -7.66 20.50 22.71
CA LEU A 859 -8.81 21.41 22.79
C LEU A 859 -8.56 22.41 23.92
N GLU A 860 -8.73 23.70 23.66
CA GLU A 860 -8.55 24.77 24.63
C GLU A 860 -9.76 25.69 24.61
N VAL A 861 -10.35 25.96 25.76
CA VAL A 861 -11.42 26.94 25.94
C VAL A 861 -10.93 28.00 26.92
N GLU A 862 -11.01 29.26 26.53
CA GLU A 862 -10.68 30.41 27.39
C GLU A 862 -11.87 31.35 27.43
N SER A 863 -12.17 31.86 28.61
CA SER A 863 -13.12 32.95 28.78
C SER A 863 -12.56 33.92 29.82
N GLY A 864 -12.81 35.20 29.59
CA GLY A 864 -12.34 36.23 30.50
C GLY A 864 -13.06 37.55 30.30
N VAL A 865 -12.64 38.49 31.13
CA VAL A 865 -13.09 39.87 31.08
C VAL A 865 -11.86 40.74 30.96
N PHE A 866 -11.89 41.65 29.99
CA PHE A 866 -10.86 42.63 29.78
C PHE A 866 -11.32 43.99 30.33
N GLU A 867 -10.54 44.59 31.22
CA GLU A 867 -10.78 45.92 31.80
C GLU A 867 -9.83 46.93 31.14
N PRO A 868 -10.24 47.62 30.06
CA PRO A 868 -9.40 48.62 29.39
C PRO A 868 -9.25 49.89 30.25
N GLN A 869 -8.01 50.32 30.49
CA GLN A 869 -7.70 51.58 31.18
C GLN A 869 -7.68 52.78 30.22
N SER A 870 -7.29 52.55 28.96
CA SER A 870 -7.38 53.52 27.87
C SER A 870 -7.81 52.82 26.59
N LEU A 871 -8.76 53.42 25.86
CA LEU A 871 -9.23 52.92 24.55
C LEU A 871 -8.99 54.03 23.52
N ILE A 872 -8.19 53.77 22.51
CA ILE A 872 -7.94 54.73 21.42
C ILE A 872 -9.07 54.55 20.40
N VAL A 873 -10.21 55.21 20.68
CA VAL A 873 -11.38 55.43 19.80
C VAL A 873 -12.25 54.19 19.53
N ALA A 874 -13.35 54.06 20.29
CA ALA A 874 -14.73 54.02 19.76
C ALA A 874 -15.75 54.14 20.90
N SER A 875 -16.85 54.78 20.57
CA SER A 875 -17.98 55.30 21.36
C SER A 875 -18.85 54.30 22.15
N LYS A 876 -18.30 53.23 22.73
CA LYS A 876 -19.00 52.44 23.76
C LYS A 876 -18.16 52.40 25.03
N GLY A 877 -18.80 52.80 26.13
CA GLY A 877 -18.19 53.29 27.36
C GLY A 877 -17.16 52.38 28.03
N ARG A 878 -16.43 52.97 28.98
CA ARG A 878 -15.55 52.33 29.97
C ARG A 878 -16.26 51.15 30.67
N GLY A 879 -16.28 50.01 30.02
CA GLY A 879 -16.89 48.79 30.53
C GLY A 879 -16.02 47.60 30.18
N ASP A 880 -16.04 46.63 31.07
CA ASP A 880 -15.56 45.28 30.90
C ASP A 880 -15.87 44.74 29.50
N TRP A 881 -14.86 44.31 28.77
CA TRP A 881 -14.97 43.65 27.48
C TRP A 881 -14.87 42.13 27.70
N PRO A 882 -16.02 41.42 27.79
CA PRO A 882 -16.02 39.98 27.91
C PRO A 882 -15.54 39.35 26.60
N TYR A 883 -14.79 38.26 26.71
CA TYR A 883 -14.42 37.44 25.56
C TYR A 883 -14.46 35.96 25.93
N SER A 884 -14.65 35.15 24.91
CA SER A 884 -14.54 33.70 24.99
C SER A 884 -14.09 33.15 23.66
N PHE A 885 -13.25 32.11 23.66
CA PHE A 885 -12.91 31.38 22.45
C PHE A 885 -12.65 29.91 22.74
N ALA A 886 -12.88 29.08 21.74
CA ALA A 886 -12.46 27.69 21.71
C ALA A 886 -11.44 27.49 20.59
N LYS A 887 -10.35 26.79 20.88
CA LYS A 887 -9.28 26.46 19.96
C LYS A 887 -9.08 24.95 19.91
N LEU A 888 -9.03 24.40 18.71
CA LEU A 888 -8.71 23.01 18.43
C LEU A 888 -7.39 22.94 17.66
N GLU A 889 -6.53 22.00 18.04
CA GLU A 889 -5.38 21.58 17.26
C GLU A 889 -5.36 20.05 17.24
N ALA A 890 -5.51 19.44 16.07
CA ALA A 890 -5.54 17.99 15.92
C ALA A 890 -4.56 17.55 14.83
N ARG A 891 -3.99 16.36 14.98
CA ARG A 891 -3.07 15.77 14.03
C ARG A 891 -3.17 14.25 14.02
N GLY A 892 -3.40 13.65 12.86
CA GLY A 892 -3.39 12.20 12.65
C GLY A 892 -2.20 11.76 11.82
N TYR A 893 -1.79 10.51 11.99
CA TYR A 893 -0.70 9.84 11.28
C TYR A 893 -1.14 8.42 10.89
N VAL A 894 -0.82 8.03 9.66
CA VAL A 894 -1.00 6.67 9.14
C VAL A 894 0.24 6.31 8.33
N SER A 895 0.78 5.11 8.53
CA SER A 895 1.96 4.63 7.80
C SER A 895 1.52 3.53 6.84
N PRO A 896 1.24 3.87 5.57
CA PRO A 896 0.72 2.90 4.62
C PRO A 896 1.84 1.96 4.11
N ALA A 897 3.12 2.31 4.31
CA ALA A 897 4.27 1.45 4.03
C ALA A 897 5.40 1.68 5.04
N THR A 898 6.43 0.82 5.02
CA THR A 898 7.59 0.86 5.94
C THR A 898 8.31 2.21 5.95
N ARG A 899 8.41 2.87 4.80
CA ARG A 899 9.11 4.16 4.64
C ARG A 899 8.19 5.36 4.48
N HIS A 900 6.88 5.17 4.55
CA HIS A 900 5.91 6.21 4.21
C HIS A 900 5.03 6.53 5.41
N THR A 901 4.78 7.83 5.63
CA THR A 901 3.83 8.30 6.65
C THR A 901 3.01 9.45 6.08
N LEU A 902 1.69 9.25 6.00
CA LEU A 902 0.74 10.33 5.77
C LEU A 902 0.40 10.98 7.11
N SER A 903 0.37 12.31 7.16
CA SER A 903 -0.12 13.05 8.33
C SER A 903 -1.08 14.16 7.94
N ALA A 904 -2.20 14.26 8.65
CA ALA A 904 -3.17 15.33 8.47
C ALA A 904 -3.21 16.18 9.74
N ARG A 905 -3.32 17.50 9.62
CA ARG A 905 -3.37 18.43 10.75
C ARG A 905 -4.47 19.45 10.55
N LEU A 906 -5.25 19.67 11.60
CA LEU A 906 -6.31 20.67 11.70
C LEU A 906 -5.96 21.66 12.81
N ILE A 907 -6.08 22.95 12.54
CA ILE A 907 -6.03 24.01 13.53
C ILE A 907 -7.29 24.84 13.36
N GLY A 908 -8.07 25.04 14.42
CA GLY A 908 -9.29 25.83 14.40
C GLY A 908 -9.39 26.73 15.62
N GLN A 909 -9.98 27.91 15.45
CA GLN A 909 -10.40 28.77 16.55
C GLN A 909 -11.76 29.39 16.21
N ILE A 910 -12.66 29.35 17.18
CA ILE A 910 -13.96 30.00 17.12
C ILE A 910 -14.16 30.90 18.35
N SER A 911 -14.78 32.04 18.15
CA SER A 911 -15.08 33.04 19.16
C SER A 911 -16.48 33.62 18.89
N PRO A 912 -17.43 33.50 19.83
CA PRO A 912 -18.72 34.19 19.71
C PRO A 912 -18.57 35.70 19.96
N ASP A 913 -17.50 36.12 20.63
CA ASP A 913 -17.21 37.51 20.96
C ASP A 913 -16.16 38.09 19.99
N SER A 914 -16.14 39.41 19.82
CA SER A 914 -15.01 40.06 19.14
C SER A 914 -13.76 39.94 20.00
N LEU A 915 -12.67 39.42 19.43
CA LEU A 915 -11.42 39.25 20.15
C LEU A 915 -10.55 40.50 20.06
N PRO A 916 -9.84 40.87 21.15
CA PRO A 916 -8.72 41.78 21.06
C PRO A 916 -7.69 41.25 20.07
N LEU A 917 -7.04 42.15 19.33
CA LEU A 917 -6.02 41.77 18.33
C LEU A 917 -4.92 40.85 18.91
N GLN A 918 -4.61 40.99 20.19
CA GLN A 918 -3.62 40.17 20.90
C GLN A 918 -4.04 38.70 21.08
N LEU A 919 -5.34 38.40 20.98
CA LEU A 919 -5.93 37.07 21.18
C LEU A 919 -6.40 36.41 19.88
N GLN A 920 -6.36 37.13 18.76
CA GLN A 920 -6.70 36.57 17.45
C GLN A 920 -5.68 35.49 17.02
N PRO A 921 -6.11 34.46 16.27
CA PRO A 921 -5.24 33.45 15.71
C PRO A 921 -4.56 33.98 14.44
N TRP A 922 -3.24 33.81 14.36
CA TRP A 922 -2.45 34.21 13.20
C TRP A 922 -2.06 33.01 12.34
N ILE A 923 -2.38 33.00 11.05
CA ILE A 923 -2.05 31.91 10.11
C ILE A 923 -0.96 32.41 9.15
N GLY A 924 0.09 31.61 8.95
CA GLY A 924 1.25 31.98 8.13
C GLY A 924 2.56 31.39 8.64
N GLY A 925 3.60 31.39 7.80
CA GLY A 925 4.94 30.94 8.13
C GLY A 925 5.11 29.41 8.18
N ALA A 926 6.37 28.97 8.36
CA ALA A 926 6.78 27.56 8.19
C ALA A 926 6.02 26.53 9.05
N HIS A 927 5.46 26.93 10.20
CA HIS A 927 4.79 26.02 11.13
C HIS A 927 3.29 25.87 10.93
N ARG A 928 2.63 26.77 10.18
CA ARG A 928 1.19 26.76 9.97
C ARG A 928 0.91 26.68 8.47
N LEU A 929 1.18 27.75 7.75
CA LEU A 929 0.96 27.84 6.31
C LEU A 929 2.28 28.18 5.62
N ARG A 930 2.94 27.14 5.07
CA ARG A 930 4.18 27.28 4.29
C ARG A 930 3.90 28.15 3.04
N SER A 931 4.96 28.61 2.38
CA SER A 931 4.96 29.59 1.26
C SER A 931 4.39 30.98 1.55
N ARG A 932 3.66 31.19 2.66
CA ARG A 932 3.19 32.51 3.11
C ARG A 932 4.09 33.09 4.20
N THR A 933 4.11 34.42 4.29
CA THR A 933 4.80 35.14 5.37
C THR A 933 4.22 34.77 6.73
N SER A 934 5.00 34.97 7.80
CA SER A 934 4.47 34.90 9.16
C SER A 934 3.32 35.88 9.33
N ASP A 935 2.26 35.49 10.04
CA ASP A 935 1.14 36.38 10.37
C ASP A 935 0.34 36.88 9.13
N TYR A 936 0.25 36.05 8.09
CA TYR A 936 -0.42 36.34 6.81
C TYR A 936 -1.94 36.59 6.95
N LEU A 937 -2.64 35.80 7.77
CA LEU A 937 -4.08 35.96 8.04
C LEU A 937 -4.34 36.07 9.55
N THR A 938 -5.34 36.86 9.94
CA THR A 938 -5.86 36.99 11.31
C THR A 938 -7.36 37.30 11.30
N GLY A 939 -8.06 36.97 12.39
CA GLY A 939 -9.50 37.23 12.55
C GLY A 939 -10.01 36.74 13.91
N ASP A 940 -11.31 36.86 14.19
CA ASP A 940 -11.85 36.29 15.45
C ASP A 940 -12.02 34.76 15.35
N ASN A 941 -12.28 34.30 14.12
CA ASN A 941 -12.49 32.90 13.75
C ASN A 941 -11.52 32.52 12.63
N GLY A 942 -11.08 31.26 12.61
CA GLY A 942 -10.28 30.74 11.51
C GLY A 942 -9.98 29.27 11.66
N PHE A 943 -9.79 28.60 10.53
CA PHE A 943 -9.30 27.22 10.50
C PHE A 943 -8.21 27.06 9.43
N LEU A 944 -7.41 26.02 9.61
CA LEU A 944 -6.33 25.61 8.74
C LEU A 944 -6.30 24.09 8.71
N LEU A 945 -6.36 23.52 7.52
CA LEU A 945 -6.12 22.11 7.26
C LEU A 945 -4.81 21.96 6.48
N SER A 946 -3.99 20.99 6.84
CA SER A 946 -2.79 20.62 6.09
C SER A 946 -2.58 19.12 6.09
N ALA A 947 -2.29 18.56 4.91
CA ALA A 947 -1.82 17.18 4.75
C ALA A 947 -0.31 17.19 4.40
N GLU A 948 0.45 16.27 4.98
CA GLU A 948 1.87 16.07 4.70
C GLU A 948 2.12 14.57 4.43
N TRP A 949 2.66 14.25 3.26
CA TRP A 949 3.24 12.93 2.97
C TRP A 949 4.73 12.95 3.31
N ARG A 950 5.20 11.98 4.10
CA ARG A 950 6.57 11.88 4.57
C ARG A 950 7.19 10.60 4.04
N VAL A 951 8.35 10.71 3.41
CA VAL A 951 9.14 9.57 2.94
C VAL A 951 10.45 9.53 3.72
N ALA A 952 10.76 8.40 4.33
CA ALA A 952 12.07 8.15 4.90
C ALA A 952 13.06 7.93 3.76
N LEU A 953 14.07 8.79 3.66
CA LEU A 953 15.19 8.58 2.76
C LEU A 953 16.04 7.44 3.35
N GLY A 954 16.17 6.33 2.61
CA GLY A 954 16.93 5.16 3.06
C GLY A 954 18.36 5.53 3.40
N GLY A 955 18.84 5.05 4.55
CA GLY A 955 20.22 5.16 5.00
C GLY A 955 20.83 3.78 5.15
#